data_AF-A0A2H0KL89-F1
#
_entry.id   AF-A0A2H0KL89-F1
#
_cell.length_a   1.000
_cell.length_b   1.000
_cell.length_c   1.000
_cell.angle_alpha   90.00
_cell.angle_beta   90.00
_cell.angle_gamma   90.00
#
_symmetry.space_group_name_H-M   'P 1'
#
loop_
_entity.id
_entity.type
_entity.pdbx_description
1 polymer ?
#
loop_
_entity_poly.entity_id
_entity_poly.type
_entity_poly.pdbx_seq_one_letter_code
_entity_poly.pdbx_strand_id
1 'polypeptide(L)'
;IFLSFCKPIYSFEFVKSTDNPLPISYIDGYSDHQQANVFKEGNIYKAILTIHKQPDPFHTLGYFESIDGINWEMKKVVLNTSKDLSNPGILKTIDGYLLFLTEYDGSIYKISSSACDNNFNCSANLSPVIIPDTNDNSEKNGVFAGRSFRQDNRTYLFFGAWGRYDGFKIKLAYSDDLSTWTRCPNSFLSGGDGPFPYQENNDLYLFFHQSNSEGIKLAKTTLPLSCSSNFEDQGSLLTKGITYDQNHMIFPSVINENGGLKLYYSGRDNNSVWRISLACTGQACLIPTPTPTLQPTSYPLQPIIVIPGFMASWNKKAIIHNKTINYSEWKLQNFVKEYDGLISTLKNVGYEEDVNLFLFAYDWRQSIDKTTDDLNNFLQDKIWNDKPNQKINIVGHSFGGLVGRIFTQKNTDKINKIITVSSPHNGVVQVYKPLEAGEIDRVNTFLWLAEKMILVLNKSTIESDRVTFTNKFPATKDLIPTFNFLKDLSGKEISNNNLTLKNIFLPSYNQNFSGIFPIFTAIYGEKNNNTLAGYIVEPQNILDKLLGNYVDGKPKESYGDLGDDLILSKSSNQDSDSQKFNYDHGEVIYKKEPIKEILNLLNINFNDDQIIEGKKTVISPSIIFLIKSPATMTVKSGEDNYPEEEGIIFIPNAQSGNYNLKVQGTDQGKYEVVVGQIAENNDIWESINGEITNSSASSQIDDYSIMYNSQTATSIITPTVTPTITLVPTSTPTMTPTAIPTATLVPTSTPQQATTVSNSTSSKIASSSNEIPMSKESLPAVLGISSIKEEIITPTILSTKQSGIKKEIIKSSNTRDYVWALISSLIIGVIGYLFRKKIFN
;
A
#
# COMPACT_ATOMS: atom_id res chain seq x y z
N ILE A 1 -6.76 -55.63 3.45
CA ILE A 1 -5.92 -54.47 3.85
C ILE A 1 -5.30 -53.93 2.57
N PHE A 2 -5.74 -52.76 2.10
CA PHE A 2 -5.08 -52.07 0.99
C PHE A 2 -4.03 -51.12 1.59
N LEU A 3 -2.75 -51.43 1.38
CA LEU A 3 -1.66 -50.52 1.73
C LEU A 3 -1.48 -49.51 0.60
N SER A 4 -2.23 -48.41 0.67
CA SER A 4 -1.93 -47.22 -0.14
C SER A 4 -0.62 -46.63 0.34
N PHE A 5 0.47 -46.87 -0.41
CA PHE A 5 1.71 -46.12 -0.25
C PHE A 5 1.46 -44.67 -0.68
N CYS A 6 1.15 -43.81 0.27
CA CYS A 6 1.28 -42.37 0.05
C CYS A 6 2.75 -42.08 -0.28
N LYS A 7 3.01 -41.59 -1.50
CA LYS A 7 4.28 -40.92 -1.77
C LYS A 7 4.38 -39.71 -0.84
N PRO A 8 5.57 -39.33 -0.35
CA PRO A 8 5.75 -38.03 0.28
C PRO A 8 5.36 -36.94 -0.73
N ILE A 9 4.48 -36.03 -0.32
CA ILE A 9 4.15 -34.84 -1.09
C ILE A 9 5.21 -33.80 -0.72
N TYR A 10 6.18 -33.59 -1.61
CA TYR A 10 7.20 -32.56 -1.44
C TYR A 10 6.57 -31.18 -1.60
N SER A 11 7.06 -30.18 -0.85
CA SER A 11 6.58 -28.79 -0.94
C SER A 11 6.77 -28.19 -2.34
N PHE A 12 7.74 -28.71 -3.10
CA PHE A 12 8.09 -28.28 -4.45
C PHE A 12 8.44 -29.52 -5.31
N GLU A 13 7.83 -29.67 -6.49
CA GLU A 13 8.19 -30.70 -7.47
C GLU A 13 8.91 -30.04 -8.65
N PHE A 14 10.22 -30.28 -8.77
CA PHE A 14 11.08 -29.64 -9.77
C PHE A 14 11.32 -30.50 -11.01
N VAL A 15 11.06 -29.92 -12.19
CA VAL A 15 11.35 -30.51 -13.51
C VAL A 15 12.58 -29.82 -14.11
N LYS A 16 13.53 -30.56 -14.70
CA LYS A 16 14.69 -29.98 -15.38
C LYS A 16 14.26 -29.37 -16.72
N SER A 17 14.77 -28.19 -17.08
CA SER A 17 14.49 -27.59 -18.38
C SER A 17 15.03 -28.45 -19.54
N THR A 18 14.33 -28.41 -20.67
CA THR A 18 14.78 -28.92 -21.97
C THR A 18 15.96 -28.14 -22.54
N ASP A 19 16.15 -26.89 -22.11
CA ASP A 19 17.21 -25.99 -22.60
C ASP A 19 18.57 -26.25 -21.94
N ASN A 20 18.64 -27.24 -21.04
CA ASN A 20 19.86 -27.59 -20.32
C ASN A 20 20.83 -28.41 -21.19
N PRO A 21 22.15 -28.15 -21.12
CA PRO A 21 22.80 -27.11 -20.32
C PRO A 21 22.62 -25.72 -20.94
N LEU A 22 22.39 -24.71 -20.10
CA LEU A 22 22.09 -23.37 -20.61
C LEU A 22 23.32 -22.75 -21.32
N PRO A 23 23.12 -22.04 -22.45
CA PRO A 23 24.21 -21.39 -23.18
C PRO A 23 24.80 -20.20 -22.41
N ILE A 24 26.14 -20.11 -22.39
CA ILE A 24 26.91 -19.01 -21.82
C ILE A 24 27.86 -18.44 -22.87
N SER A 25 27.88 -17.11 -23.03
CA SER A 25 28.87 -16.37 -23.81
C SER A 25 29.90 -15.71 -22.89
N TYR A 26 31.18 -15.77 -23.26
CA TYR A 26 32.31 -15.25 -22.49
C TYR A 26 33.05 -14.12 -23.22
N ILE A 27 33.80 -13.32 -22.45
CA ILE A 27 34.75 -12.30 -22.93
C ILE A 27 36.14 -12.53 -22.31
N ASP A 28 37.13 -11.69 -22.65
CA ASP A 28 38.46 -11.61 -22.01
C ASP A 28 39.27 -12.92 -21.88
N GLY A 29 38.98 -13.89 -22.76
CA GLY A 29 39.62 -15.20 -22.81
C GLY A 29 39.08 -16.23 -21.82
N TYR A 30 38.00 -15.93 -21.08
CA TYR A 30 37.33 -16.89 -20.21
C TYR A 30 36.56 -17.94 -21.02
N SER A 31 36.49 -19.17 -20.48
CA SER A 31 35.90 -20.31 -21.20
C SER A 31 35.25 -21.38 -20.32
N ASP A 32 35.39 -21.27 -19.00
CA ASP A 32 34.89 -22.27 -18.03
C ASP A 32 34.41 -21.57 -16.75
N HIS A 33 33.50 -22.22 -16.02
CA HIS A 33 32.86 -21.69 -14.82
C HIS A 33 32.49 -22.81 -13.86
N GLN A 34 32.28 -22.51 -12.57
CA GLN A 34 31.98 -23.56 -11.56
C GLN A 34 30.74 -23.31 -10.71
N GLN A 35 30.74 -22.31 -9.83
CA GLN A 35 29.56 -21.98 -9.01
C GLN A 35 28.84 -20.76 -9.57
N ALA A 36 27.53 -20.87 -9.81
CA ALA A 36 26.68 -19.77 -10.25
C ALA A 36 25.78 -19.27 -9.11
N ASN A 37 25.92 -18.01 -8.73
CA ASN A 37 24.94 -17.31 -7.90
C ASN A 37 23.99 -16.52 -8.79
N VAL A 38 22.73 -16.95 -8.89
CA VAL A 38 21.73 -16.35 -9.77
C VAL A 38 20.64 -15.64 -8.97
N PHE A 39 20.29 -14.44 -9.38
CA PHE A 39 19.22 -13.63 -8.83
C PHE A 39 18.52 -12.84 -9.96
N LYS A 40 17.46 -12.10 -9.65
CA LYS A 40 16.75 -11.25 -10.61
C LYS A 40 16.60 -9.83 -10.06
N GLU A 41 16.69 -8.84 -10.93
CA GLU A 41 16.48 -7.43 -10.58
C GLU A 41 15.77 -6.72 -11.73
N GLY A 42 14.55 -6.22 -11.48
CA GLY A 42 13.61 -5.90 -12.55
C GLY A 42 13.30 -7.16 -13.37
N ASN A 43 13.39 -7.07 -14.70
CA ASN A 43 13.28 -8.21 -15.59
C ASN A 43 14.62 -8.93 -15.86
N ILE A 44 15.76 -8.30 -15.61
CA ILE A 44 17.08 -8.86 -15.93
C ILE A 44 17.45 -9.91 -14.87
N TYR A 45 17.76 -11.12 -15.32
CA TYR A 45 18.42 -12.12 -14.50
C TYR A 45 19.90 -11.79 -14.44
N LYS A 46 20.44 -11.73 -13.24
CA LYS A 46 21.82 -11.36 -12.95
C LYS A 46 22.51 -12.53 -12.29
N ALA A 47 23.76 -12.76 -12.63
CA ALA A 47 24.54 -13.81 -11.99
C ALA A 47 25.99 -13.40 -11.74
N ILE A 48 26.53 -13.87 -10.61
CA ILE A 48 27.96 -13.87 -10.34
C ILE A 48 28.44 -15.31 -10.41
N LEU A 49 29.35 -15.60 -11.33
CA LEU A 49 29.91 -16.93 -11.55
C LEU A 49 31.38 -16.95 -11.12
N THR A 50 31.79 -18.04 -10.47
CA THR A 50 33.20 -18.47 -10.45
C THR A 50 33.61 -18.84 -11.86
N ILE A 51 34.65 -18.20 -12.42
CA ILE A 51 35.11 -18.39 -13.80
C ILE A 51 36.62 -18.63 -13.89
N HIS A 52 37.04 -19.32 -14.96
CA HIS A 52 38.43 -19.71 -15.22
C HIS A 52 38.87 -19.40 -16.66
N LYS A 53 40.17 -19.13 -16.83
CA LYS A 53 40.85 -19.13 -18.14
C LYS A 53 42.26 -19.70 -18.03
N GLN A 54 42.69 -20.40 -19.06
CA GLN A 54 44.08 -20.86 -19.18
C GLN A 54 44.99 -19.68 -19.57
N PRO A 55 46.19 -19.51 -18.99
CA PRO A 55 46.86 -20.41 -18.04
C PRO A 55 46.78 -19.96 -16.56
N ASP A 56 45.78 -19.16 -16.18
CA ASP A 56 45.69 -18.60 -14.81
C ASP A 56 45.54 -19.74 -13.78
N PRO A 57 46.32 -19.79 -12.68
CA PRO A 57 46.29 -20.92 -11.73
C PRO A 57 45.20 -20.82 -10.65
N PHE A 58 44.24 -19.90 -10.80
CA PHE A 58 43.20 -19.57 -9.83
C PHE A 58 41.88 -19.21 -10.53
N HIS A 59 40.74 -19.37 -9.85
CA HIS A 59 39.45 -18.87 -10.31
C HIS A 59 39.25 -17.40 -9.89
N THR A 60 38.42 -16.69 -10.66
CA THR A 60 38.05 -15.29 -10.43
C THR A 60 36.53 -15.15 -10.53
N LEU A 61 35.94 -14.04 -10.11
CA LEU A 61 34.49 -13.82 -10.22
C LEU A 61 34.13 -12.98 -11.43
N GLY A 62 33.12 -13.40 -12.21
CA GLY A 62 32.56 -12.67 -13.35
C GLY A 62 31.08 -12.35 -13.19
N TYR A 63 30.64 -11.24 -13.78
CA TYR A 63 29.25 -10.77 -13.80
C TYR A 63 28.62 -11.11 -15.15
N PHE A 64 27.43 -11.71 -15.10
CA PHE A 64 26.67 -12.21 -16.23
C PHE A 64 25.24 -11.68 -16.15
N GLU A 65 24.66 -11.41 -17.32
CA GLU A 65 23.26 -11.02 -17.46
C GLU A 65 22.53 -11.96 -18.43
N SER A 66 21.22 -12.08 -18.25
CA SER A 66 20.30 -12.78 -19.14
C SER A 66 18.93 -12.09 -19.10
N ILE A 67 18.23 -12.04 -20.24
CA ILE A 67 16.90 -11.42 -20.36
C ILE A 67 15.76 -12.44 -20.30
N ASP A 68 16.03 -13.70 -20.64
CA ASP A 68 15.08 -14.83 -20.62
C ASP A 68 15.35 -15.81 -19.47
N GLY A 69 16.53 -15.73 -18.85
CA GLY A 69 17.03 -16.65 -17.84
C GLY A 69 17.67 -17.91 -18.42
N ILE A 70 17.81 -17.99 -19.75
CA ILE A 70 18.31 -19.15 -20.51
C ILE A 70 19.62 -18.77 -21.21
N ASN A 71 19.66 -17.65 -21.94
CA ASN A 71 20.84 -17.18 -22.66
C ASN A 71 21.65 -16.21 -21.79
N TRP A 72 22.85 -16.63 -21.37
CA TRP A 72 23.69 -15.89 -20.45
C TRP A 72 24.90 -15.25 -21.15
N GLU A 73 25.21 -13.99 -20.83
CA GLU A 73 26.30 -13.23 -21.43
C GLU A 73 27.19 -12.60 -20.35
N MET A 74 28.50 -12.87 -20.40
CA MET A 74 29.49 -12.25 -19.52
C MET A 74 29.65 -10.77 -19.84
N LYS A 75 29.41 -9.89 -18.86
CA LYS A 75 29.52 -8.44 -19.01
C LYS A 75 30.87 -7.89 -18.53
N LYS A 76 31.46 -8.46 -17.47
CA LYS A 76 32.83 -8.15 -16.99
C LYS A 76 33.36 -9.15 -15.98
N VAL A 77 34.68 -9.10 -15.73
CA VAL A 77 35.27 -9.58 -14.47
C VAL A 77 34.88 -8.61 -13.33
N VAL A 78 34.49 -9.16 -12.19
CA VAL A 78 34.01 -8.42 -11.00
C VAL A 78 35.13 -8.11 -10.03
N LEU A 79 35.97 -9.13 -9.80
CA LEU A 79 37.01 -9.12 -8.79
C LEU A 79 38.07 -10.16 -9.15
N ASN A 80 39.30 -9.71 -9.36
CA ASN A 80 40.50 -10.53 -9.50
C ASN A 80 41.54 -10.05 -8.49
N THR A 81 41.96 -10.92 -7.58
CA THR A 81 42.93 -10.62 -6.52
C THR A 81 44.22 -11.44 -6.63
N SER A 82 44.40 -12.18 -7.74
CA SER A 82 45.43 -13.23 -7.89
C SER A 82 45.41 -14.34 -6.81
N LYS A 83 44.27 -14.51 -6.14
CA LYS A 83 43.94 -15.64 -5.26
C LYS A 83 42.81 -16.43 -5.90
N ASP A 84 42.60 -17.65 -5.42
CA ASP A 84 41.48 -18.49 -5.84
C ASP A 84 40.19 -18.04 -5.13
N LEU A 85 39.24 -17.52 -5.92
CA LEU A 85 37.98 -16.93 -5.46
C LEU A 85 36.79 -17.74 -5.99
N SER A 86 35.92 -18.21 -5.11
CA SER A 86 34.81 -19.10 -5.47
C SER A 86 33.56 -18.92 -4.57
N ASN A 87 32.52 -19.73 -4.83
CA ASN A 87 31.24 -19.74 -4.10
C ASN A 87 30.62 -18.34 -3.83
N PRO A 88 30.37 -17.50 -4.86
CA PRO A 88 29.84 -16.15 -4.64
C PRO A 88 28.47 -16.15 -3.92
N GLY A 89 28.30 -15.27 -2.94
CA GLY A 89 27.05 -14.98 -2.23
C GLY A 89 26.79 -13.47 -2.25
N ILE A 90 25.54 -13.03 -2.36
CA ILE A 90 25.20 -11.60 -2.52
C ILE A 90 24.16 -11.19 -1.49
N LEU A 91 24.40 -10.05 -0.85
CA LEU A 91 23.41 -9.28 -0.12
C LEU A 91 23.27 -7.91 -0.79
N LYS A 92 22.04 -7.50 -1.13
CA LYS A 92 21.79 -6.11 -1.55
C LYS A 92 21.81 -5.18 -0.34
N THR A 93 22.52 -4.06 -0.46
CA THR A 93 22.59 -2.99 0.54
C THR A 93 21.89 -1.73 0.01
N ILE A 94 21.93 -0.62 0.75
CA ILE A 94 21.36 0.65 0.26
C ILE A 94 22.27 1.33 -0.79
N ASP A 95 23.58 1.13 -0.70
CA ASP A 95 24.60 1.73 -1.57
C ASP A 95 25.03 0.83 -2.74
N GLY A 96 24.52 -0.41 -2.83
CA GLY A 96 24.92 -1.41 -3.82
C GLY A 96 24.80 -2.83 -3.31
N TYR A 97 25.91 -3.56 -3.28
CA TYR A 97 25.97 -4.96 -2.85
C TYR A 97 27.12 -5.24 -1.88
N LEU A 98 26.91 -6.21 -0.99
CA LEU A 98 27.97 -6.90 -0.25
C LEU A 98 28.13 -8.30 -0.87
N LEU A 99 29.25 -8.52 -1.55
CA LEU A 99 29.63 -9.78 -2.19
C LEU A 99 30.42 -10.62 -1.20
N PHE A 100 29.80 -11.68 -0.68
CA PHE A 100 30.49 -12.76 0.04
C PHE A 100 31.18 -13.70 -0.96
N LEU A 101 32.32 -14.26 -0.57
CA LEU A 101 33.06 -15.22 -1.37
C LEU A 101 33.88 -16.18 -0.49
N THR A 102 34.18 -17.36 -1.02
CA THR A 102 35.26 -18.19 -0.49
C THR A 102 36.59 -17.69 -1.05
N GLU A 103 37.56 -17.47 -0.17
CA GLU A 103 38.96 -17.21 -0.52
C GLU A 103 39.79 -18.45 -0.16
N TYR A 104 40.57 -18.97 -1.10
CA TYR A 104 41.61 -19.97 -0.83
C TYR A 104 43.00 -19.36 -1.09
N ASP A 105 43.84 -19.40 -0.06
CA ASP A 105 45.18 -18.81 -0.06
C ASP A 105 46.31 -19.85 -0.22
N GLY A 106 45.97 -21.05 -0.69
CA GLY A 106 46.89 -22.20 -0.75
C GLY A 106 47.04 -22.95 0.57
N SER A 107 46.44 -22.48 1.67
CA SER A 107 46.44 -23.18 2.96
C SER A 107 45.05 -23.66 3.39
N ILE A 108 44.04 -22.77 3.44
CA ILE A 108 42.72 -23.09 3.97
C ILE A 108 41.62 -22.23 3.33
N TYR A 109 40.41 -22.78 3.22
CA TYR A 109 39.23 -22.03 2.78
C TYR A 109 38.68 -21.16 3.92
N LYS A 110 38.43 -19.88 3.63
CA LYS A 110 37.79 -18.93 4.54
C LYS A 110 36.78 -18.07 3.79
N ILE A 111 35.85 -17.46 4.51
CA ILE A 111 34.83 -16.58 3.92
C ILE A 111 35.24 -15.14 4.13
N SER A 112 35.33 -14.41 3.02
CA SER A 112 35.62 -12.97 2.96
C SER A 112 34.44 -12.25 2.29
N SER A 113 34.38 -10.92 2.40
CA SER A 113 33.43 -10.08 1.67
C SER A 113 34.10 -8.88 1.00
N SER A 114 33.43 -8.36 -0.03
CA SER A 114 33.77 -7.12 -0.71
C SER A 114 32.53 -6.25 -0.85
N ALA A 115 32.67 -4.95 -0.57
CA ALA A 115 31.64 -3.96 -0.91
C ALA A 115 31.74 -3.60 -2.40
N CYS A 116 30.59 -3.52 -3.06
CA CYS A 116 30.47 -3.23 -4.49
C CYS A 116 29.37 -2.18 -4.74
N ASP A 117 29.53 -1.35 -5.77
CA ASP A 117 28.45 -0.50 -6.25
C ASP A 117 27.34 -1.30 -6.98
N ASN A 118 26.25 -0.64 -7.38
CA ASN A 118 25.16 -1.22 -8.16
C ASN A 118 25.60 -1.84 -9.51
N ASN A 119 26.81 -1.54 -10.00
CA ASN A 119 27.36 -2.07 -11.24
C ASN A 119 28.32 -3.26 -11.00
N PHE A 120 28.47 -3.77 -9.78
CA PHE A 120 29.51 -4.74 -9.38
C PHE A 120 30.95 -4.26 -9.65
N ASN A 121 31.24 -2.98 -9.40
CA ASN A 121 32.60 -2.50 -9.17
C ASN A 121 32.95 -2.77 -7.70
N CYS A 122 33.64 -3.89 -7.44
CA CYS A 122 33.92 -4.38 -6.09
C CYS A 122 35.31 -3.94 -5.57
N SER A 123 35.42 -3.75 -4.26
CA SER A 123 36.70 -3.51 -3.57
C SER A 123 37.65 -4.70 -3.70
N ALA A 124 38.88 -4.46 -4.14
CA ALA A 124 39.97 -5.44 -4.09
C ALA A 124 40.47 -5.72 -2.66
N ASN A 125 40.22 -4.80 -1.72
CA ASN A 125 40.45 -5.02 -0.29
C ASN A 125 39.29 -5.81 0.28
N LEU A 126 39.56 -7.05 0.69
CA LEU A 126 38.58 -7.99 1.22
C LEU A 126 38.50 -7.91 2.75
N SER A 127 37.27 -7.86 3.28
CA SER A 127 36.98 -7.94 4.70
C SER A 127 36.83 -9.40 5.13
N PRO A 128 37.42 -9.84 6.26
CA PRO A 128 37.21 -11.19 6.77
C PRO A 128 35.79 -11.32 7.35
N VAL A 129 35.09 -12.43 7.05
CA VAL A 129 33.73 -12.71 7.55
C VAL A 129 33.75 -13.92 8.47
N ILE A 130 34.13 -15.09 7.97
CA ILE A 130 34.35 -16.30 8.79
C ILE A 130 35.77 -16.83 8.51
N ILE A 131 36.66 -16.66 9.49
CA ILE A 131 37.99 -17.28 9.51
C ILE A 131 37.89 -18.61 10.26
N PRO A 132 38.25 -19.76 9.67
CA PRO A 132 38.03 -21.08 10.26
C PRO A 132 38.88 -21.31 11.53
N ASP A 133 38.30 -21.89 12.57
CA ASP A 133 39.07 -22.35 13.72
C ASP A 133 39.73 -23.70 13.43
N THR A 134 41.03 -23.68 13.14
CA THR A 134 41.83 -24.89 12.93
C THR A 134 41.93 -25.81 14.15
N ASN A 135 41.44 -25.42 15.32
CA ASN A 135 41.34 -26.29 16.51
C ASN A 135 40.00 -27.04 16.58
N ASP A 136 38.92 -26.44 16.05
CA ASP A 136 37.61 -27.07 15.94
C ASP A 136 37.64 -28.17 14.86
N ASN A 137 37.63 -29.44 15.29
CA ASN A 137 37.60 -30.58 14.36
C ASN A 137 36.37 -30.57 13.43
N SER A 138 35.32 -29.79 13.69
CA SER A 138 34.13 -29.68 12.83
C SER A 138 34.26 -28.67 11.67
N GLU A 139 35.28 -27.80 11.67
CA GLU A 139 35.57 -26.87 10.55
C GLU A 139 37.07 -26.74 10.19
N LYS A 140 37.91 -27.62 10.76
CA LYS A 140 39.39 -27.60 10.67
C LYS A 140 39.97 -27.44 9.26
N ASN A 141 39.30 -27.95 8.23
CA ASN A 141 39.79 -27.94 6.85
C ASN A 141 39.29 -26.72 6.05
N GLY A 142 38.45 -25.87 6.65
CA GLY A 142 38.00 -24.60 6.10
C GLY A 142 36.49 -24.39 6.12
N VAL A 143 36.11 -23.16 5.76
CA VAL A 143 34.73 -22.68 5.65
C VAL A 143 34.52 -21.94 4.32
N PHE A 144 33.34 -22.08 3.74
CA PHE A 144 33.06 -21.70 2.34
C PHE A 144 31.55 -21.43 2.14
N ALA A 145 31.18 -20.93 0.95
CA ALA A 145 29.78 -20.81 0.52
C ALA A 145 28.90 -19.94 1.46
N GLY A 146 29.44 -18.80 1.91
CA GLY A 146 28.72 -17.83 2.74
C GLY A 146 27.52 -17.22 2.01
N ARG A 147 26.31 -17.47 2.53
CA ARG A 147 25.02 -17.14 1.91
C ARG A 147 24.08 -16.49 2.92
N SER A 148 23.73 -15.23 2.67
CA SER A 148 23.02 -14.37 3.61
C SER A 148 21.49 -14.54 3.57
N PHE A 149 20.86 -14.46 4.75
CA PHE A 149 19.42 -14.27 4.92
C PHE A 149 19.20 -13.11 5.89
N ARG A 150 18.32 -12.16 5.58
CA ARG A 150 18.06 -11.00 6.44
C ARG A 150 16.67 -11.11 7.07
N GLN A 151 16.61 -10.95 8.38
CA GLN A 151 15.36 -10.91 9.15
C GLN A 151 15.44 -9.74 10.12
N ASP A 152 14.42 -8.88 10.12
CA ASP A 152 14.40 -7.65 10.91
C ASP A 152 15.66 -6.81 10.62
N ASN A 153 16.36 -6.35 11.67
CA ASN A 153 17.64 -5.67 11.56
C ASN A 153 18.87 -6.61 11.51
N ARG A 154 18.68 -7.94 11.65
CA ARG A 154 19.76 -8.92 11.72
C ARG A 154 20.02 -9.58 10.36
N THR A 155 21.29 -9.74 10.02
CA THR A 155 21.71 -10.55 8.87
C THR A 155 22.32 -11.85 9.35
N TYR A 156 21.68 -12.96 9.02
CA TYR A 156 22.20 -14.31 9.17
C TYR A 156 23.05 -14.71 7.97
N LEU A 157 24.04 -15.58 8.17
CA LEU A 157 24.89 -16.16 7.14
C LEU A 157 24.94 -17.68 7.32
N PHE A 158 24.33 -18.41 6.39
CA PHE A 158 24.52 -19.84 6.24
C PHE A 158 25.87 -20.08 5.56
N PHE A 159 26.64 -21.07 6.01
CA PHE A 159 27.92 -21.40 5.38
C PHE A 159 28.26 -22.88 5.48
N GLY A 160 29.02 -23.39 4.51
CA GLY A 160 29.61 -24.72 4.54
C GLY A 160 30.85 -24.77 5.42
N ALA A 161 31.02 -25.86 6.17
CA ALA A 161 32.17 -26.11 7.03
C ALA A 161 32.70 -27.54 6.83
N TRP A 162 34.00 -27.69 6.58
CA TRP A 162 34.65 -28.99 6.36
C TRP A 162 35.44 -29.41 7.60
N GLY A 163 34.91 -30.40 8.30
CA GLY A 163 35.56 -31.00 9.46
C GLY A 163 36.53 -32.12 9.11
N ARG A 164 37.40 -32.44 10.08
CA ARG A 164 38.53 -33.37 9.95
C ARG A 164 38.10 -34.83 9.76
N TYR A 165 36.98 -35.23 10.36
CA TYR A 165 36.53 -36.63 10.45
C TYR A 165 35.03 -36.82 10.14
N ASP A 166 34.23 -35.78 10.31
CA ASP A 166 32.78 -35.75 10.19
C ASP A 166 32.30 -35.05 8.90
N GLY A 167 33.23 -34.73 7.99
CA GLY A 167 32.95 -34.27 6.64
C GLY A 167 32.39 -32.84 6.56
N PHE A 168 31.59 -32.60 5.52
CA PHE A 168 30.94 -31.32 5.23
C PHE A 168 29.65 -31.19 6.06
N LYS A 169 29.28 -29.96 6.43
CA LYS A 169 27.98 -29.62 7.06
C LYS A 169 27.68 -28.14 6.85
N ILE A 170 26.46 -27.73 7.16
CA ILE A 170 26.07 -26.32 7.20
C ILE A 170 26.17 -25.79 8.65
N LYS A 171 26.69 -24.58 8.81
CA LYS A 171 26.69 -23.79 10.04
C LYS A 171 25.98 -22.45 9.81
N LEU A 172 25.64 -21.76 10.90
CA LEU A 172 25.03 -20.44 10.90
C LEU A 172 25.90 -19.43 11.66
N ALA A 173 26.00 -18.22 11.13
CA ALA A 173 26.49 -17.05 11.84
C ALA A 173 25.47 -15.90 11.71
N TYR A 174 25.66 -14.82 12.46
CA TYR A 174 24.86 -13.60 12.34
C TYR A 174 25.70 -12.34 12.58
N SER A 175 25.19 -11.22 12.06
CA SER A 175 25.71 -9.88 12.23
C SER A 175 24.55 -8.88 12.30
N ASP A 176 24.70 -7.87 13.17
CA ASP A 176 23.76 -6.74 13.28
C ASP A 176 24.32 -5.46 12.62
N ASP A 177 25.57 -5.49 12.13
CA ASP A 177 26.28 -4.34 11.52
C ASP A 177 26.99 -4.66 10.18
N LEU A 178 26.90 -5.91 9.70
CA LEU A 178 27.58 -6.50 8.52
C LEU A 178 29.12 -6.63 8.59
N SER A 179 29.75 -6.08 9.62
CA SER A 179 31.21 -6.10 9.83
C SER A 179 31.66 -7.08 10.92
N THR A 180 30.87 -7.25 11.99
CA THR A 180 31.14 -8.16 13.10
C THR A 180 30.27 -9.41 12.99
N TRP A 181 30.89 -10.60 13.00
CA TRP A 181 30.19 -11.86 12.72
C TRP A 181 30.31 -12.86 13.87
N THR A 182 29.18 -13.23 14.45
CA THR A 182 29.08 -14.16 15.58
C THR A 182 28.57 -15.53 15.11
N ARG A 183 29.33 -16.60 15.37
CA ARG A 183 28.90 -17.98 15.09
C ARG A 183 27.75 -18.41 16.01
N CYS A 184 26.79 -19.15 15.46
CA CYS A 184 25.93 -20.00 16.26
C CYS A 184 26.70 -21.27 16.72
N PRO A 185 26.40 -21.85 17.90
CA PRO A 185 27.18 -22.97 18.44
C PRO A 185 26.90 -24.32 17.74
N ASN A 186 25.75 -24.45 17.07
CA ASN A 186 25.29 -25.71 16.49
C ASN A 186 25.48 -25.72 14.96
N SER A 187 26.02 -26.81 14.43
CA SER A 187 25.91 -27.18 13.01
C SER A 187 24.63 -27.96 12.73
N PHE A 188 24.14 -27.91 11.51
CA PHE A 188 22.98 -28.66 11.02
C PHE A 188 23.24 -29.20 9.61
N LEU A 189 22.45 -30.19 9.17
CA LEU A 189 22.50 -30.76 7.82
C LEU A 189 23.90 -31.26 7.40
N SER A 190 24.34 -32.35 8.04
CA SER A 190 25.57 -33.08 7.66
C SER A 190 25.54 -33.50 6.18
N GLY A 191 26.72 -33.51 5.56
CA GLY A 191 26.89 -33.74 4.11
C GLY A 191 26.53 -32.54 3.22
N GLY A 192 25.97 -31.46 3.78
CA GLY A 192 25.47 -30.32 3.01
C GLY A 192 26.50 -29.24 2.68
N ASP A 193 26.35 -28.64 1.49
CA ASP A 193 27.08 -27.45 1.02
C ASP A 193 26.22 -26.60 0.04
N GLY A 194 26.66 -25.39 -0.28
CA GLY A 194 25.97 -24.43 -1.14
C GLY A 194 24.57 -24.05 -0.63
N PRO A 195 24.41 -23.63 0.64
CA PRO A 195 23.11 -23.30 1.21
C PRO A 195 22.49 -22.08 0.52
N PHE A 196 21.26 -22.20 0.03
CA PHE A 196 20.47 -21.08 -0.50
C PHE A 196 19.17 -20.93 0.29
N PRO A 197 19.02 -19.88 1.10
CA PRO A 197 17.80 -19.61 1.86
C PRO A 197 16.69 -19.03 0.96
N TYR A 198 15.48 -19.57 1.07
CA TYR A 198 14.26 -19.09 0.44
C TYR A 198 13.13 -19.05 1.47
N GLN A 199 12.53 -17.88 1.68
CA GLN A 199 11.38 -17.73 2.58
C GLN A 199 10.08 -17.85 1.79
N GLU A 200 9.12 -18.58 2.35
CA GLU A 200 7.75 -18.65 1.86
C GLU A 200 6.78 -18.68 3.04
N ASN A 201 5.88 -17.70 3.12
CA ASN A 201 5.03 -17.47 4.29
C ASN A 201 5.87 -17.35 5.59
N ASN A 202 5.55 -18.15 6.61
CA ASN A 202 6.27 -18.23 7.88
C ASN A 202 7.41 -19.28 7.88
N ASP A 203 7.69 -19.91 6.74
CA ASP A 203 8.67 -20.98 6.62
C ASP A 203 9.94 -20.49 5.91
N LEU A 204 11.09 -20.94 6.41
CA LEU A 204 12.39 -20.75 5.77
C LEU A 204 12.88 -22.10 5.24
N TYR A 205 12.87 -22.21 3.92
CA TYR A 205 13.42 -23.33 3.19
C TYR A 205 14.91 -23.10 2.90
N LEU A 206 15.71 -24.14 3.07
CA LEU A 206 17.13 -24.13 2.76
C LEU A 206 17.40 -25.18 1.67
N PHE A 207 17.77 -24.71 0.49
CA PHE A 207 18.16 -25.53 -0.65
C PHE A 207 19.68 -25.74 -0.58
N PHE A 208 20.16 -26.96 -0.75
CA PHE A 208 21.59 -27.27 -0.61
C PHE A 208 21.95 -28.51 -1.43
N HIS A 209 23.23 -28.70 -1.74
CA HIS A 209 23.71 -29.90 -2.40
C HIS A 209 24.43 -30.84 -1.42
N GLN A 210 24.47 -32.14 -1.74
CA GLN A 210 25.19 -33.14 -0.93
C GLN A 210 26.61 -33.38 -1.47
N SER A 211 27.60 -33.36 -0.59
CA SER A 211 29.02 -33.60 -0.92
C SER A 211 29.31 -35.02 -1.42
N ASN A 212 28.36 -35.97 -1.23
CA ASN A 212 28.41 -37.32 -1.80
C ASN A 212 27.96 -37.40 -3.27
N SER A 213 27.55 -36.27 -3.87
CA SER A 213 27.02 -36.16 -5.23
C SER A 213 25.64 -36.80 -5.50
N GLU A 214 24.79 -37.02 -4.48
CA GLU A 214 23.41 -37.49 -4.69
C GLU A 214 22.52 -36.46 -5.42
N GLY A 215 22.78 -35.17 -5.22
CA GLY A 215 22.07 -34.07 -5.90
C GLY A 215 21.77 -32.89 -4.96
N ILE A 216 20.66 -32.22 -5.24
CA ILE A 216 20.12 -31.11 -4.45
C ILE A 216 19.06 -31.64 -3.48
N LYS A 217 19.17 -31.24 -2.21
CA LYS A 217 18.24 -31.51 -1.12
C LYS A 217 17.56 -30.23 -0.64
N LEU A 218 16.47 -30.42 0.10
CA LEU A 218 15.69 -29.37 0.73
C LEU A 218 15.61 -29.64 2.24
N ALA A 219 15.75 -28.60 3.05
CA ALA A 219 15.42 -28.62 4.48
C ALA A 219 14.52 -27.43 4.81
N LYS A 220 13.80 -27.50 5.93
CA LYS A 220 12.80 -26.50 6.35
C LYS A 220 12.95 -26.16 7.82
N THR A 221 12.80 -24.88 8.17
CA THR A 221 12.57 -24.43 9.55
C THR A 221 11.45 -23.38 9.56
N THR A 222 10.86 -23.12 10.72
CA THR A 222 9.89 -22.03 10.91
C THR A 222 10.61 -20.75 11.33
N LEU A 223 10.06 -19.61 10.91
CA LEU A 223 10.51 -18.29 11.35
C LEU A 223 9.86 -17.93 12.71
N PRO A 224 10.52 -17.11 13.56
CA PRO A 224 11.79 -16.42 13.33
C PRO A 224 13.02 -17.34 13.42
N LEU A 225 14.01 -17.09 12.55
CA LEU A 225 15.31 -17.76 12.55
C LEU A 225 16.13 -17.35 13.79
N SER A 226 16.82 -18.34 14.37
CA SER A 226 17.67 -18.19 15.54
C SER A 226 18.82 -19.20 15.52
N CYS A 227 19.84 -19.03 16.38
CA CYS A 227 20.87 -20.05 16.60
C CYS A 227 20.35 -21.37 17.23
N SER A 228 19.07 -21.42 17.60
CA SER A 228 18.36 -22.59 18.14
C SER A 228 17.34 -23.18 17.16
N SER A 229 17.18 -22.62 15.95
CA SER A 229 16.22 -23.12 14.96
C SER A 229 16.68 -24.48 14.41
N ASN A 230 15.77 -25.46 14.40
CA ASN A 230 16.02 -26.80 13.88
C ASN A 230 15.60 -26.89 12.41
N PHE A 231 16.41 -27.56 11.58
CA PHE A 231 16.11 -27.77 10.16
C PHE A 231 15.66 -29.21 9.90
N GLU A 232 14.40 -29.38 9.54
CA GLU A 232 13.79 -30.65 9.17
C GLU A 232 14.18 -31.01 7.73
N ASP A 233 14.85 -32.15 7.55
CA ASP A 233 15.22 -32.68 6.24
C ASP A 233 13.97 -33.07 5.44
N GLN A 234 13.72 -32.35 4.34
CA GLN A 234 12.58 -32.60 3.44
C GLN A 234 12.96 -33.60 2.33
N GLY A 235 14.19 -34.13 2.32
CA GLY A 235 14.66 -35.14 1.37
C GLY A 235 15.32 -34.56 0.12
N SER A 236 15.44 -35.41 -0.91
CA SER A 236 16.06 -35.07 -2.19
C SER A 236 15.07 -34.38 -3.12
N LEU A 237 15.46 -33.21 -3.60
CA LEU A 237 14.65 -32.33 -4.45
C LEU A 237 14.93 -32.56 -5.94
N LEU A 238 16.20 -32.73 -6.29
CA LEU A 238 16.64 -32.90 -7.67
C LEU A 238 17.89 -33.77 -7.72
N THR A 239 17.81 -34.93 -8.38
CA THR A 239 18.90 -35.90 -8.48
C THR A 239 19.62 -35.82 -9.83
N LYS A 240 20.87 -36.28 -9.85
CA LYS A 240 21.66 -36.35 -11.08
C LYS A 240 21.21 -37.50 -12.00
N GLY A 241 21.46 -37.36 -13.31
CA GLY A 241 21.24 -38.46 -14.26
C GLY A 241 21.18 -38.08 -15.74
N ILE A 242 21.31 -36.80 -16.10
CA ILE A 242 21.32 -36.35 -17.50
C ILE A 242 22.77 -36.04 -17.91
N THR A 243 23.07 -36.04 -19.21
CA THR A 243 24.45 -35.91 -19.74
C THR A 243 25.22 -34.69 -19.22
N TYR A 244 24.54 -33.60 -18.86
CA TYR A 244 25.15 -32.39 -18.29
C TYR A 244 25.34 -32.40 -16.75
N ASP A 245 24.72 -33.34 -16.01
CA ASP A 245 24.79 -33.40 -14.53
C ASP A 245 25.09 -34.78 -13.91
N GLN A 246 25.19 -35.81 -14.74
CA GLN A 246 25.46 -37.22 -14.41
C GLN A 246 26.59 -37.50 -13.40
N ASN A 247 27.57 -36.59 -13.24
CA ASN A 247 28.58 -36.70 -12.19
C ASN A 247 28.15 -36.01 -10.89
N HIS A 248 27.78 -34.73 -10.92
CA HIS A 248 27.46 -33.93 -9.73
C HIS A 248 26.54 -32.73 -10.07
N MET A 249 25.95 -32.13 -9.05
CA MET A 249 25.08 -30.96 -9.08
C MET A 249 25.40 -30.12 -7.85
N ILE A 250 25.76 -28.85 -8.02
CA ILE A 250 26.21 -27.98 -6.93
C ILE A 250 25.55 -26.60 -6.94
N PHE A 251 25.66 -25.95 -5.78
CA PHE A 251 25.45 -24.50 -5.60
C PHE A 251 24.11 -23.97 -6.15
N PRO A 252 22.97 -24.40 -5.59
CA PRO A 252 21.65 -23.94 -6.00
C PRO A 252 21.48 -22.42 -5.84
N SER A 253 20.65 -21.84 -6.70
CA SER A 253 20.07 -20.50 -6.55
C SER A 253 18.59 -20.51 -6.94
N VAL A 254 17.71 -19.97 -6.09
CA VAL A 254 16.24 -20.06 -6.23
C VAL A 254 15.62 -18.69 -6.44
N ILE A 255 14.69 -18.61 -7.39
CA ILE A 255 13.93 -17.40 -7.75
C ILE A 255 12.44 -17.77 -7.83
N ASN A 256 11.56 -17.02 -7.17
CA ASN A 256 10.11 -17.14 -7.34
C ASN A 256 9.67 -16.30 -8.54
N GLU A 257 8.94 -16.90 -9.47
CA GLU A 257 8.48 -16.26 -10.70
C GLU A 257 7.26 -16.98 -11.28
N ASN A 258 6.33 -16.23 -11.90
CA ASN A 258 5.17 -16.78 -12.63
C ASN A 258 4.36 -17.84 -11.85
N GLY A 259 4.21 -17.68 -10.53
CA GLY A 259 3.46 -18.65 -9.70
C GLY A 259 4.17 -19.99 -9.46
N GLY A 260 5.49 -20.03 -9.64
CA GLY A 260 6.34 -21.18 -9.34
C GLY A 260 7.77 -20.77 -8.96
N LEU A 261 8.68 -21.73 -8.91
CA LEU A 261 10.09 -21.50 -8.60
C LEU A 261 10.97 -21.87 -9.81
N LYS A 262 11.99 -21.06 -10.07
CA LYS A 262 13.17 -21.42 -10.87
C LYS A 262 14.34 -21.74 -9.94
N LEU A 263 14.99 -22.87 -10.18
CA LEU A 263 16.15 -23.40 -9.47
C LEU A 263 17.31 -23.51 -10.45
N TYR A 264 18.23 -22.54 -10.39
CA TYR A 264 19.50 -22.60 -11.10
C TYR A 264 20.50 -23.44 -10.29
N TYR A 265 21.29 -24.25 -10.95
CA TYR A 265 22.35 -25.05 -10.35
C TYR A 265 23.49 -25.28 -11.35
N SER A 266 24.63 -25.78 -10.85
CA SER A 266 25.78 -26.09 -11.70
C SER A 266 25.97 -27.61 -11.76
N GLY A 267 25.72 -28.21 -12.93
CA GLY A 267 25.87 -29.64 -13.19
C GLY A 267 27.27 -29.99 -13.73
N ARG A 268 27.75 -31.21 -13.46
CA ARG A 268 29.02 -31.74 -13.99
C ARG A 268 28.81 -32.95 -14.88
N ASP A 269 29.44 -32.97 -16.05
CA ASP A 269 29.41 -34.11 -16.98
C ASP A 269 30.54 -35.13 -16.74
N ASN A 270 30.53 -36.23 -17.52
CA ASN A 270 31.56 -37.28 -17.48
C ASN A 270 32.96 -36.80 -17.91
N ASN A 271 33.04 -35.72 -18.69
CA ASN A 271 34.31 -35.09 -19.09
C ASN A 271 34.83 -34.11 -18.02
N SER A 272 34.18 -34.07 -16.84
CA SER A 272 34.42 -33.13 -15.74
C SER A 272 34.04 -31.66 -16.00
N VAL A 273 33.41 -31.34 -17.14
CA VAL A 273 33.00 -29.97 -17.46
C VAL A 273 31.79 -29.58 -16.64
N TRP A 274 31.83 -28.38 -16.04
CA TRP A 274 30.73 -27.79 -15.31
C TRP A 274 29.84 -26.96 -16.24
N ARG A 275 28.52 -26.97 -16.05
CA ARG A 275 27.56 -26.17 -16.80
C ARG A 275 26.43 -25.67 -15.92
N ILE A 276 25.96 -24.46 -16.17
CA ILE A 276 24.77 -23.95 -15.49
C ILE A 276 23.53 -24.64 -16.08
N SER A 277 22.53 -24.91 -15.27
CA SER A 277 21.31 -25.63 -15.62
C SER A 277 20.14 -25.15 -14.78
N LEU A 278 18.95 -25.21 -15.35
CA LEU A 278 17.69 -24.78 -14.75
C LEU A 278 16.79 -25.99 -14.45
N ALA A 279 16.15 -25.96 -13.28
CA ALA A 279 14.92 -26.69 -13.02
C ALA A 279 13.82 -25.71 -12.59
N CYS A 280 12.57 -26.11 -12.70
CA CYS A 280 11.41 -25.24 -12.53
C CYS A 280 10.26 -25.97 -11.82
N THR A 281 9.29 -25.24 -11.26
CA THR A 281 8.03 -25.80 -10.73
C THR A 281 6.81 -25.13 -11.38
N GLY A 282 5.71 -25.87 -11.53
CA GLY A 282 4.41 -25.33 -11.93
C GLY A 282 4.45 -24.46 -13.19
N GLN A 283 3.87 -23.26 -13.12
CA GLN A 283 3.85 -22.30 -14.22
C GLN A 283 5.23 -21.70 -14.54
N ALA A 284 6.22 -21.76 -13.64
CA ALA A 284 7.60 -21.35 -13.94
C ALA A 284 8.32 -22.33 -14.90
N CYS A 285 7.75 -23.51 -15.17
CA CYS A 285 8.19 -24.41 -16.24
C CYS A 285 7.63 -24.08 -17.62
N LEU A 286 6.67 -23.16 -17.71
CA LEU A 286 6.26 -22.63 -19.01
C LEU A 286 7.36 -21.68 -19.48
N ILE A 287 8.30 -22.23 -20.27
CA ILE A 287 9.26 -21.43 -21.04
C ILE A 287 8.43 -20.36 -21.77
N PRO A 288 8.77 -19.06 -21.67
CA PRO A 288 8.12 -18.06 -22.49
C PRO A 288 8.37 -18.46 -23.95
N THR A 289 7.32 -18.93 -24.64
CA THR A 289 7.37 -19.27 -26.06
C THR A 289 8.11 -18.14 -26.77
N PRO A 290 9.14 -18.41 -27.58
CA PRO A 290 9.97 -17.35 -28.15
C PRO A 290 9.12 -16.48 -29.06
N THR A 291 8.58 -15.38 -28.50
CA THR A 291 7.94 -14.30 -29.23
C THR A 291 8.91 -13.92 -30.34
N PRO A 292 8.51 -14.04 -31.62
CA PRO A 292 9.44 -13.96 -32.75
C PRO A 292 10.24 -12.66 -32.62
N THR A 293 11.55 -12.80 -32.40
CA THR A 293 12.37 -11.71 -31.87
C THR A 293 12.30 -10.53 -32.81
N LEU A 294 11.52 -9.51 -32.44
CA LEU A 294 11.41 -8.30 -33.23
C LEU A 294 12.80 -7.71 -33.33
N GLN A 295 13.29 -7.66 -34.57
CA GLN A 295 14.56 -7.03 -34.95
C GLN A 295 14.69 -5.73 -34.13
N PRO A 296 15.76 -5.57 -33.32
CA PRO A 296 15.76 -4.62 -32.22
C PRO A 296 15.40 -3.23 -32.73
N THR A 297 14.23 -2.73 -32.32
CA THR A 297 13.82 -1.35 -32.58
C THR A 297 14.92 -0.46 -32.03
N SER A 298 15.58 0.30 -32.91
CA SER A 298 16.84 1.02 -32.62
C SER A 298 16.64 2.27 -31.75
N TYR A 299 15.63 2.24 -30.88
CA TYR A 299 15.20 3.27 -29.96
C TYR A 299 14.79 2.56 -28.66
N PRO A 300 15.33 2.94 -27.49
CA PRO A 300 14.91 2.34 -26.23
C PRO A 300 13.43 2.63 -25.98
N LEU A 301 12.69 1.66 -25.43
CA LEU A 301 11.28 1.83 -25.12
C LEU A 301 11.09 3.02 -24.17
N GLN A 302 10.35 4.01 -24.67
CA GLN A 302 10.07 5.28 -24.03
C GLN A 302 9.25 5.03 -22.74
N PRO A 303 9.81 5.27 -21.52
CA PRO A 303 9.19 4.86 -20.27
C PRO A 303 7.74 5.33 -20.09
N ILE A 304 6.90 4.46 -19.54
CA ILE A 304 5.47 4.66 -19.26
C ILE A 304 5.24 4.73 -17.75
N ILE A 305 4.48 5.74 -17.34
CA ILE A 305 3.99 5.92 -15.98
C ILE A 305 2.49 5.65 -16.00
N VAL A 306 2.05 4.56 -15.38
CA VAL A 306 0.64 4.29 -15.11
C VAL A 306 0.26 5.01 -13.83
N ILE A 307 -0.81 5.81 -13.89
CA ILE A 307 -1.39 6.49 -12.72
C ILE A 307 -2.81 5.96 -12.51
N PRO A 308 -3.08 5.19 -11.45
CA PRO A 308 -4.38 4.58 -11.25
C PRO A 308 -5.43 5.61 -10.77
N GLY A 309 -6.69 5.24 -10.87
CA GLY A 309 -7.82 6.04 -10.42
C GLY A 309 -7.98 6.13 -8.90
N PHE A 310 -9.06 6.79 -8.49
CA PHE A 310 -9.43 7.01 -7.10
C PHE A 310 -9.55 5.69 -6.31
N MET A 311 -9.26 5.72 -5.01
CA MET A 311 -9.28 4.58 -4.08
C MET A 311 -8.30 3.43 -4.38
N ALA A 312 -7.71 3.36 -5.58
CA ALA A 312 -6.87 2.23 -5.99
C ALA A 312 -5.54 2.10 -5.22
N SER A 313 -5.08 3.21 -4.64
CA SER A 313 -3.83 3.30 -3.86
C SER A 313 -4.10 3.28 -2.35
N TRP A 314 -3.17 2.73 -1.56
CA TRP A 314 -3.34 2.56 -0.12
C TRP A 314 -2.04 2.64 0.68
N ASN A 315 -2.19 2.97 1.96
CA ASN A 315 -1.18 2.82 3.01
C ASN A 315 -1.90 2.78 4.39
N LYS A 316 -1.61 1.77 5.23
CA LYS A 316 -2.25 1.56 6.55
C LYS A 316 -2.15 2.81 7.44
N LYS A 317 -0.93 3.35 7.55
CA LYS A 317 -0.61 4.49 8.43
C LYS A 317 -1.34 5.75 7.98
N ALA A 318 -1.47 5.94 6.67
CA ALA A 318 -2.12 7.11 6.11
C ALA A 318 -3.64 7.07 6.27
N ILE A 319 -4.30 6.01 5.79
CA ILE A 319 -5.77 5.95 5.70
C ILE A 319 -6.40 5.65 7.07
N ILE A 320 -5.94 4.61 7.76
CA ILE A 320 -6.54 4.17 9.03
C ILE A 320 -6.10 5.05 10.21
N HIS A 321 -4.84 5.52 10.21
CA HIS A 321 -4.26 6.28 11.32
C HIS A 321 -4.02 7.77 11.04
N ASN A 322 -4.48 8.30 9.91
CA ASN A 322 -4.37 9.72 9.53
C ASN A 322 -2.93 10.30 9.51
N LYS A 323 -1.90 9.46 9.38
CA LYS A 323 -0.51 9.96 9.32
C LYS A 323 -0.21 10.56 7.95
N THR A 324 0.60 11.60 7.92
CA THR A 324 1.28 12.04 6.69
C THR A 324 2.41 11.07 6.41
N ILE A 325 2.51 10.61 5.16
CA ILE A 325 3.34 9.48 4.73
C ILE A 325 3.97 9.84 3.38
N ASN A 326 5.22 9.42 3.16
CA ASN A 326 5.93 9.70 1.91
C ASN A 326 5.26 8.95 0.74
N TYR A 327 5.24 9.54 -0.46
CA TYR A 327 4.63 8.94 -1.65
C TYR A 327 5.18 7.53 -1.96
N SER A 328 6.46 7.26 -1.67
CA SER A 328 7.10 5.95 -1.90
C SER A 328 6.62 4.82 -0.99
N GLU A 329 5.87 5.12 0.09
CA GLU A 329 5.22 4.12 0.93
C GLU A 329 3.80 3.74 0.44
N TRP A 330 3.29 4.38 -0.63
CA TRP A 330 1.99 4.05 -1.20
C TRP A 330 2.09 2.93 -2.22
N LYS A 331 1.06 2.07 -2.27
CA LYS A 331 0.99 0.91 -3.17
C LYS A 331 -0.41 0.77 -3.76
N LEU A 332 -0.52 0.11 -4.91
CA LEU A 332 -1.81 -0.39 -5.40
C LEU A 332 -2.37 -1.43 -4.41
N GLN A 333 -3.70 -1.55 -4.30
CA GLN A 333 -4.33 -2.57 -3.46
C GLN A 333 -4.48 -3.92 -4.15
N ASN A 334 -4.18 -5.00 -3.42
CA ASN A 334 -4.19 -6.38 -3.92
C ASN A 334 -5.59 -6.83 -4.42
N PHE A 335 -6.67 -6.23 -3.90
CA PHE A 335 -8.05 -6.47 -4.35
C PHE A 335 -8.51 -5.62 -5.53
N VAL A 336 -7.72 -4.64 -5.99
CA VAL A 336 -7.99 -3.83 -7.20
C VAL A 336 -7.52 -4.62 -8.42
N LYS A 337 -8.32 -4.67 -9.49
CA LYS A 337 -8.13 -5.61 -10.62
C LYS A 337 -8.18 -4.93 -12.00
N GLU A 338 -8.53 -3.64 -12.01
CA GLU A 338 -8.72 -2.80 -13.18
C GLU A 338 -7.42 -2.55 -13.98
N TYR A 339 -6.26 -2.64 -13.33
CA TYR A 339 -4.95 -2.36 -13.95
C TYR A 339 -4.18 -3.62 -14.36
N ASP A 340 -4.55 -4.79 -13.83
CA ASP A 340 -3.86 -6.07 -14.06
C ASP A 340 -3.70 -6.38 -15.56
N GLY A 341 -4.75 -6.11 -16.36
CA GLY A 341 -4.74 -6.32 -17.81
C GLY A 341 -3.79 -5.38 -18.57
N LEU A 342 -3.85 -4.08 -18.28
CA LEU A 342 -2.96 -3.09 -18.90
C LEU A 342 -1.50 -3.34 -18.54
N ILE A 343 -1.20 -3.58 -17.25
CA ILE A 343 0.17 -3.84 -16.77
C ILE A 343 0.72 -5.13 -17.38
N SER A 344 -0.07 -6.22 -17.38
CA SER A 344 0.34 -7.48 -18.03
C SER A 344 0.56 -7.32 -19.53
N THR A 345 -0.31 -6.56 -20.20
CA THR A 345 -0.16 -6.27 -21.63
C THR A 345 1.12 -5.48 -21.93
N LEU A 346 1.41 -4.44 -21.16
CA LEU A 346 2.64 -3.65 -21.33
C LEU A 346 3.89 -4.53 -21.17
N LYS A 347 3.88 -5.44 -20.18
CA LYS A 347 4.96 -6.42 -19.98
C LYS A 347 5.08 -7.39 -21.16
N ASN A 348 3.98 -7.88 -21.69
CA ASN A 348 3.95 -8.77 -22.86
C ASN A 348 4.51 -8.10 -24.13
N VAL A 349 4.46 -6.77 -24.25
CA VAL A 349 5.05 -6.00 -25.37
C VAL A 349 6.44 -5.41 -25.04
N GLY A 350 7.12 -5.92 -24.01
CA GLY A 350 8.53 -5.64 -23.73
C GLY A 350 8.82 -4.56 -22.70
N TYR A 351 7.82 -4.07 -21.96
CA TYR A 351 8.05 -3.17 -20.83
C TYR A 351 8.39 -3.92 -19.54
N GLU A 352 9.12 -3.25 -18.65
CA GLU A 352 9.74 -3.83 -17.47
C GLU A 352 9.47 -2.95 -16.24
N GLU A 353 8.87 -3.54 -15.21
CA GLU A 353 8.56 -2.83 -13.96
C GLU A 353 9.83 -2.27 -13.30
N ASP A 354 9.74 -1.03 -12.82
CA ASP A 354 10.82 -0.25 -12.21
C ASP A 354 12.03 0.07 -13.11
N VAL A 355 11.99 -0.23 -14.42
CA VAL A 355 13.03 0.15 -15.39
C VAL A 355 12.49 1.08 -16.48
N ASN A 356 11.35 0.73 -17.10
CA ASN A 356 10.66 1.56 -18.08
C ASN A 356 9.11 1.52 -17.95
N LEU A 357 8.56 0.70 -17.05
CA LEU A 357 7.17 0.76 -16.61
C LEU A 357 7.12 1.09 -15.12
N PHE A 358 6.45 2.18 -14.78
CA PHE A 358 6.32 2.67 -13.41
C PHE A 358 4.85 2.82 -13.04
N LEU A 359 4.48 2.41 -11.83
CA LEU A 359 3.14 2.59 -11.28
C LEU A 359 3.20 3.62 -10.15
N PHE A 360 2.62 4.80 -10.36
CA PHE A 360 2.58 5.84 -9.34
C PHE A 360 1.33 5.68 -8.47
N ALA A 361 1.48 5.03 -7.32
CA ALA A 361 0.46 5.01 -6.26
C ALA A 361 0.58 6.25 -5.36
N TYR A 362 -0.55 6.78 -4.87
CA TYR A 362 -0.59 8.09 -4.23
C TYR A 362 -1.71 8.26 -3.20
N ASP A 363 -1.60 9.30 -2.36
CA ASP A 363 -2.64 9.70 -1.41
C ASP A 363 -3.79 10.44 -2.10
N TRP A 364 -4.77 9.69 -2.59
CA TRP A 364 -5.96 10.21 -3.28
C TRP A 364 -6.82 11.16 -2.43
N ARG A 365 -6.54 11.35 -1.14
CA ARG A 365 -7.22 12.33 -0.29
C ARG A 365 -6.68 13.75 -0.49
N GLN A 366 -5.41 13.89 -0.87
CA GLN A 366 -4.71 15.17 -0.97
C GLN A 366 -5.14 15.97 -2.21
N SER A 367 -4.92 17.29 -2.21
CA SER A 367 -5.23 18.12 -3.38
C SER A 367 -4.43 17.66 -4.60
N ILE A 368 -5.01 17.82 -5.79
CA ILE A 368 -4.40 17.40 -7.06
C ILE A 368 -3.04 18.06 -7.24
N ASP A 369 -2.88 19.32 -6.80
CA ASP A 369 -1.61 20.04 -6.81
C ASP A 369 -0.52 19.33 -5.99
N LYS A 370 -0.84 18.91 -4.76
CA LYS A 370 0.11 18.24 -3.86
C LYS A 370 0.46 16.83 -4.36
N THR A 371 -0.50 16.11 -4.93
CA THR A 371 -0.30 14.82 -5.60
C THR A 371 0.54 14.96 -6.88
N THR A 372 0.41 16.07 -7.60
CA THR A 372 1.23 16.42 -8.77
C THR A 372 2.69 16.67 -8.37
N ASP A 373 2.92 17.30 -7.22
CA ASP A 373 4.27 17.52 -6.69
C ASP A 373 4.90 16.21 -6.17
N ASP A 374 4.11 15.28 -5.61
CA ASP A 374 4.59 13.94 -5.28
C ASP A 374 4.91 13.10 -6.52
N LEU A 375 4.14 13.25 -7.61
CA LEU A 375 4.49 12.66 -8.90
C LEU A 375 5.80 13.23 -9.45
N ASN A 376 6.05 14.54 -9.31
CA ASN A 376 7.36 15.11 -9.64
C ASN A 376 8.49 14.40 -8.88
N ASN A 377 8.37 14.30 -7.56
CA ASN A 377 9.40 13.71 -6.71
C ASN A 377 9.65 12.24 -7.07
N PHE A 378 8.58 11.46 -7.27
CA PHE A 378 8.66 10.08 -7.76
C PHE A 378 9.44 9.96 -9.07
N LEU A 379 9.25 10.90 -10.01
CA LEU A 379 9.93 10.89 -11.30
C LEU A 379 11.37 11.42 -11.25
N GLN A 380 11.71 12.28 -10.29
CA GLN A 380 13.13 12.56 -9.98
C GLN A 380 13.80 11.26 -9.51
N ASP A 381 13.24 10.62 -8.48
CA ASP A 381 13.86 9.47 -7.80
C ASP A 381 13.87 8.18 -8.63
N LYS A 382 12.91 7.99 -9.56
CA LYS A 382 12.84 6.80 -10.43
C LYS A 382 13.48 6.98 -11.81
N ILE A 383 13.66 8.22 -12.30
CA ILE A 383 14.06 8.47 -13.69
C ILE A 383 15.08 9.62 -13.82
N TRP A 384 14.77 10.81 -13.31
CA TRP A 384 15.50 12.03 -13.71
C TRP A 384 16.76 12.33 -12.91
N ASN A 385 16.96 11.72 -11.74
CA ASN A 385 18.25 11.75 -11.05
C ASN A 385 19.36 11.09 -11.92
N ASP A 386 19.06 9.93 -12.53
CA ASP A 386 19.99 9.21 -13.41
C ASP A 386 19.95 9.69 -14.86
N LYS A 387 18.76 10.09 -15.35
CA LYS A 387 18.52 10.43 -16.76
C LYS A 387 17.76 11.77 -16.90
N PRO A 388 18.37 12.94 -16.57
CA PRO A 388 17.65 14.23 -16.47
C PRO A 388 16.88 14.68 -17.72
N ASN A 389 17.28 14.21 -18.91
CA ASN A 389 16.69 14.56 -20.21
C ASN A 389 15.73 13.48 -20.76
N GLN A 390 15.48 12.40 -20.00
CA GLN A 390 14.56 11.34 -20.42
C GLN A 390 13.12 11.86 -20.40
N LYS A 391 12.49 12.02 -21.56
CA LYS A 391 11.04 12.25 -21.62
C LYS A 391 10.29 11.03 -21.07
N ILE A 392 9.00 11.19 -20.73
CA ILE A 392 8.13 10.10 -20.26
C ILE A 392 6.79 10.04 -21.02
N ASN A 393 6.18 8.86 -21.09
CA ASN A 393 4.78 8.65 -21.44
C ASN A 393 3.95 8.54 -20.14
N ILE A 394 2.73 9.08 -20.12
CA ILE A 394 1.79 8.93 -19.00
C ILE A 394 0.51 8.26 -19.48
N VAL A 395 0.02 7.27 -18.74
CA VAL A 395 -1.32 6.68 -18.89
C VAL A 395 -2.05 6.81 -17.56
N GLY A 396 -2.91 7.82 -17.44
CA GLY A 396 -3.61 8.12 -16.21
C GLY A 396 -5.10 7.80 -16.30
N HIS A 397 -5.63 7.01 -15.36
CA HIS A 397 -7.04 6.67 -15.29
C HIS A 397 -7.77 7.54 -14.26
N SER A 398 -8.97 8.02 -14.57
CA SER A 398 -9.85 8.72 -13.63
C SER A 398 -9.14 9.91 -12.96
N PHE A 399 -9.11 9.99 -11.63
CA PHE A 399 -8.32 10.98 -10.88
C PHE A 399 -6.82 10.96 -11.24
N GLY A 400 -6.25 9.79 -11.55
CA GLY A 400 -4.85 9.66 -11.96
C GLY A 400 -4.54 10.35 -13.29
N GLY A 401 -5.51 10.42 -14.22
CA GLY A 401 -5.36 11.17 -15.46
C GLY A 401 -5.54 12.69 -15.27
N LEU A 402 -6.29 13.14 -14.26
CA LEU A 402 -6.22 14.53 -13.81
C LEU A 402 -4.82 14.87 -13.29
N VAL A 403 -4.25 14.06 -12.37
CA VAL A 403 -2.89 14.26 -11.84
C VAL A 403 -1.87 14.30 -12.99
N GLY A 404 -1.90 13.32 -13.89
CA GLY A 404 -1.02 13.28 -15.07
C GLY A 404 -1.17 14.50 -15.98
N ARG A 405 -2.40 14.99 -16.20
CA ARG A 405 -2.67 16.18 -17.00
C ARG A 405 -2.10 17.44 -16.36
N ILE A 406 -2.39 17.69 -15.07
CA ILE A 406 -1.85 18.86 -14.35
C ILE A 406 -0.31 18.80 -14.33
N PHE A 407 0.25 17.61 -14.11
CA PHE A 407 1.69 17.38 -14.21
C PHE A 407 2.27 17.74 -15.59
N THR A 408 1.60 17.32 -16.67
CA THR A 408 1.98 17.64 -18.06
C THR A 408 1.89 19.15 -18.32
N GLN A 409 0.84 19.82 -17.82
CA GLN A 409 0.72 21.29 -17.96
C GLN A 409 1.78 22.07 -17.16
N LYS A 410 2.35 21.49 -16.09
CA LYS A 410 3.51 22.06 -15.37
C LYS A 410 4.86 21.75 -16.05
N ASN A 411 5.00 20.62 -16.76
CA ASN A 411 6.29 20.03 -17.19
C ASN A 411 6.30 19.55 -18.66
N THR A 412 5.74 20.31 -19.60
CA THR A 412 5.54 19.89 -21.00
C THR A 412 6.84 19.45 -21.71
N ASP A 413 7.99 20.01 -21.34
CA ASP A 413 9.31 19.63 -21.86
C ASP A 413 9.69 18.18 -21.48
N LYS A 414 9.22 17.68 -20.33
CA LYS A 414 9.49 16.33 -19.81
C LYS A 414 8.57 15.25 -20.37
N ILE A 415 7.48 15.60 -21.04
CA ILE A 415 6.50 14.62 -21.54
C ILE A 415 6.72 14.32 -23.03
N ASN A 416 6.54 13.07 -23.42
CA ASN A 416 6.49 12.61 -24.82
C ASN A 416 5.03 12.47 -25.28
N LYS A 417 4.21 11.72 -24.53
CA LYS A 417 2.75 11.63 -24.69
C LYS A 417 2.06 11.49 -23.34
N ILE A 418 0.81 11.93 -23.25
CA ILE A 418 -0.10 11.60 -22.15
C ILE A 418 -1.44 11.11 -22.71
N ILE A 419 -1.93 10.00 -22.16
CA ILE A 419 -3.25 9.46 -22.40
C ILE A 419 -4.02 9.53 -21.09
N THR A 420 -5.21 10.16 -21.11
CA THR A 420 -6.09 10.17 -19.93
C THR A 420 -7.35 9.36 -20.20
N VAL A 421 -7.58 8.32 -19.40
CA VAL A 421 -8.73 7.42 -19.51
C VAL A 421 -9.81 7.90 -18.54
N SER A 422 -10.98 8.27 -19.05
CA SER A 422 -12.17 8.75 -18.32
C SER A 422 -11.87 9.70 -17.15
N SER A 423 -11.05 10.72 -17.42
CA SER A 423 -10.58 11.66 -16.39
C SER A 423 -11.46 12.91 -16.32
N PRO A 424 -11.98 13.31 -15.14
CA PRO A 424 -12.94 14.41 -15.01
C PRO A 424 -12.31 15.80 -15.14
N HIS A 425 -11.91 16.20 -16.35
CA HIS A 425 -11.27 17.48 -16.66
C HIS A 425 -12.11 18.72 -16.36
N ASN A 426 -13.42 18.54 -16.14
CA ASN A 426 -14.36 19.57 -15.69
C ASN A 426 -15.08 19.19 -14.36
N GLY A 427 -14.51 18.25 -13.59
CA GLY A 427 -15.06 17.80 -12.30
C GLY A 427 -16.15 16.72 -12.41
N VAL A 428 -16.69 16.33 -11.25
CA VAL A 428 -17.72 15.31 -11.04
C VAL A 428 -18.83 15.87 -10.16
N VAL A 429 -20.08 15.45 -10.37
CA VAL A 429 -21.24 16.00 -9.65
C VAL A 429 -21.41 15.39 -8.25
N GLN A 430 -20.95 14.14 -8.08
CA GLN A 430 -21.13 13.30 -6.91
C GLN A 430 -20.61 13.95 -5.62
N VAL A 431 -19.48 14.67 -5.68
CA VAL A 431 -18.85 15.34 -4.52
C VAL A 431 -19.65 16.52 -3.95
N TYR A 432 -20.72 16.97 -4.64
CA TYR A 432 -21.54 18.10 -4.17
C TYR A 432 -22.22 17.83 -2.82
N LYS A 433 -22.92 16.69 -2.66
CA LYS A 433 -23.63 16.39 -1.40
C LYS A 433 -22.70 16.12 -0.20
N PRO A 434 -21.56 15.42 -0.36
CA PRO A 434 -20.56 15.30 0.69
C PRO A 434 -19.98 16.65 1.14
N LEU A 435 -19.71 17.58 0.20
CA LEU A 435 -19.16 18.90 0.53
C LEU A 435 -20.20 19.90 1.06
N GLU A 436 -21.45 19.87 0.57
CA GLU A 436 -22.53 20.74 1.05
C GLU A 436 -23.20 20.27 2.34
N ALA A 437 -23.20 18.96 2.65
CA ALA A 437 -23.93 18.43 3.80
C ALA A 437 -23.28 17.25 4.53
N GLY A 438 -22.27 16.59 3.94
CA GLY A 438 -21.77 15.30 4.42
C GLY A 438 -22.66 14.12 4.04
N GLU A 439 -23.68 14.35 3.19
CA GLU A 439 -24.56 13.29 2.70
C GLU A 439 -23.89 12.54 1.54
N ILE A 440 -23.71 11.23 1.69
CA ILE A 440 -23.06 10.35 0.70
C ILE A 440 -24.12 9.41 0.10
N ASP A 441 -24.38 9.52 -1.20
CA ASP A 441 -25.33 8.66 -1.91
C ASP A 441 -24.71 7.29 -2.25
N ARG A 442 -25.41 6.20 -1.94
CA ARG A 442 -24.92 4.84 -2.21
C ARG A 442 -24.95 4.52 -3.71
N VAL A 443 -23.78 4.53 -4.34
CA VAL A 443 -23.55 4.06 -5.72
C VAL A 443 -22.42 3.03 -5.71
N ASN A 444 -22.46 2.04 -6.60
CA ASN A 444 -21.51 0.91 -6.60
C ASN A 444 -20.17 1.28 -7.27
N THR A 445 -19.45 2.26 -6.70
CA THR A 445 -18.23 2.84 -7.27
C THR A 445 -17.12 3.04 -6.22
N PHE A 446 -15.87 3.12 -6.69
CA PHE A 446 -14.71 3.42 -5.85
C PHE A 446 -14.77 4.82 -5.21
N LEU A 447 -15.42 5.80 -5.86
CA LEU A 447 -15.64 7.13 -5.28
C LEU A 447 -16.49 7.03 -4.02
N TRP A 448 -17.68 6.41 -4.12
CA TRP A 448 -18.55 6.20 -2.97
C TRP A 448 -17.86 5.43 -1.83
N LEU A 449 -17.12 4.37 -2.16
CA LEU A 449 -16.41 3.57 -1.17
C LEU A 449 -15.34 4.40 -0.43
N ALA A 450 -14.56 5.21 -1.16
CA ALA A 450 -13.59 6.13 -0.58
C ALA A 450 -14.26 7.16 0.33
N GLU A 451 -15.32 7.82 -0.14
CA GLU A 451 -16.07 8.81 0.63
C GLU A 451 -16.64 8.22 1.92
N LYS A 452 -17.26 7.03 1.84
CA LYS A 452 -17.85 6.34 2.98
C LYS A 452 -16.78 5.88 3.98
N MET A 453 -15.66 5.34 3.51
CA MET A 453 -14.54 4.93 4.37
C MET A 453 -13.86 6.12 5.06
N ILE A 454 -13.63 7.24 4.36
CA ILE A 454 -13.07 8.46 4.98
C ILE A 454 -14.00 8.98 6.07
N LEU A 455 -15.31 9.04 5.82
CA LEU A 455 -16.27 9.49 6.83
C LEU A 455 -16.28 8.54 8.04
N VAL A 456 -16.45 7.22 7.83
CA VAL A 456 -16.55 6.24 8.93
C VAL A 456 -15.26 6.18 9.76
N LEU A 457 -14.07 6.28 9.15
CA LEU A 457 -12.80 6.26 9.89
C LEU A 457 -12.55 7.52 10.72
N ASN A 458 -13.17 8.67 10.38
CA ASN A 458 -12.85 9.98 10.95
C ASN A 458 -13.99 10.66 11.72
N LYS A 459 -15.23 10.20 11.59
CA LYS A 459 -16.42 10.81 12.21
C LYS A 459 -16.25 10.94 13.72
N SER A 460 -16.55 12.12 14.25
CA SER A 460 -16.56 12.40 15.69
C SER A 460 -17.98 12.69 16.20
N THR A 461 -18.11 12.88 17.51
CA THR A 461 -19.38 13.26 18.16
C THR A 461 -19.63 14.78 18.19
N ILE A 462 -18.72 15.58 17.65
CA ILE A 462 -18.73 17.06 17.76
C ILE A 462 -18.65 17.73 16.38
N GLU A 463 -17.76 17.24 15.51
CA GLU A 463 -17.57 17.73 14.15
C GLU A 463 -18.62 17.09 13.23
N SER A 464 -19.39 17.92 12.50
CA SER A 464 -20.37 17.41 11.52
C SER A 464 -19.69 16.63 10.41
N ASP A 465 -20.39 15.63 9.84
CA ASP A 465 -19.93 14.79 8.73
C ASP A 465 -19.36 15.62 7.57
N ARG A 466 -20.03 16.72 7.20
CA ARG A 466 -19.58 17.70 6.20
C ARG A 466 -18.18 18.22 6.48
N VAL A 467 -17.95 18.76 7.67
CA VAL A 467 -16.70 19.44 8.04
C VAL A 467 -15.59 18.39 8.21
N THR A 468 -15.91 17.24 8.80
CA THR A 468 -15.03 16.06 8.85
C THR A 468 -14.54 15.68 7.45
N PHE A 469 -15.45 15.50 6.51
CA PHE A 469 -15.16 15.18 5.11
C PHE A 469 -14.32 16.27 4.43
N THR A 470 -14.75 17.52 4.55
CA THR A 470 -14.11 18.73 4.00
C THR A 470 -12.67 18.94 4.49
N ASN A 471 -12.35 18.46 5.69
CA ASN A 471 -11.02 18.51 6.31
C ASN A 471 -10.16 17.28 5.98
N LYS A 472 -10.77 16.10 5.85
CA LYS A 472 -10.07 14.82 5.64
C LYS A 472 -9.90 14.43 4.17
N PHE A 473 -10.63 15.09 3.27
CA PHE A 473 -10.70 14.75 1.85
C PHE A 473 -10.55 15.96 0.91
N PRO A 474 -9.50 16.82 1.05
CA PRO A 474 -9.37 18.03 0.26
C PRO A 474 -9.41 17.85 -1.27
N ALA A 475 -9.00 16.68 -1.80
CA ALA A 475 -9.13 16.30 -3.22
C ALA A 475 -10.52 16.60 -3.81
N THR A 476 -11.58 16.41 -3.03
CA THR A 476 -12.97 16.56 -3.49
C THR A 476 -13.33 17.99 -3.89
N LYS A 477 -12.65 19.00 -3.32
CA LYS A 477 -12.82 20.42 -3.68
C LYS A 477 -12.29 20.70 -5.09
N ASP A 478 -11.17 20.06 -5.44
CA ASP A 478 -10.56 20.14 -6.77
C ASP A 478 -11.38 19.38 -7.82
N LEU A 479 -12.36 18.57 -7.40
CA LEU A 479 -13.26 17.79 -8.26
C LEU A 479 -14.66 18.40 -8.43
N ILE A 480 -15.00 19.51 -7.76
CA ILE A 480 -16.31 20.18 -7.95
C ILE A 480 -16.48 20.58 -9.43
N PRO A 481 -17.70 20.51 -10.01
CA PRO A 481 -17.90 20.81 -11.43
C PRO A 481 -17.48 22.24 -11.82
N THR A 482 -16.90 22.40 -13.00
CA THR A 482 -16.65 23.71 -13.62
C THR A 482 -17.85 24.22 -14.43
N PHE A 483 -18.76 23.33 -14.84
CA PHE A 483 -19.98 23.61 -15.61
C PHE A 483 -21.22 23.86 -14.70
N ASN A 484 -22.35 24.28 -15.29
CA ASN A 484 -23.62 24.39 -14.58
C ASN A 484 -24.20 22.99 -14.30
N PHE A 485 -24.32 22.61 -13.03
CA PHE A 485 -24.83 21.30 -12.61
C PHE A 485 -26.04 21.38 -11.66
N LEU A 486 -26.50 22.59 -11.33
CA LEU A 486 -27.69 22.81 -10.50
C LEU A 486 -28.78 23.50 -11.29
N LYS A 487 -30.04 23.12 -11.04
CA LYS A 487 -31.24 23.73 -11.61
C LYS A 487 -32.22 24.12 -10.51
N ASP A 488 -32.90 25.25 -10.64
CA ASP A 488 -33.98 25.60 -9.73
C ASP A 488 -35.25 24.76 -9.98
N LEU A 489 -36.26 24.91 -9.12
CA LEU A 489 -37.54 24.19 -9.22
C LEU A 489 -38.36 24.48 -10.49
N SER A 490 -37.95 25.44 -11.33
CA SER A 490 -38.53 25.67 -12.66
C SER A 490 -37.76 24.96 -13.78
N GLY A 491 -36.67 24.24 -13.45
CA GLY A 491 -35.78 23.57 -14.39
C GLY A 491 -34.71 24.47 -15.00
N LYS A 492 -34.63 25.75 -14.58
CA LYS A 492 -33.66 26.72 -15.09
C LYS A 492 -32.30 26.50 -14.43
N GLU A 493 -31.23 26.53 -15.22
CA GLU A 493 -29.86 26.40 -14.72
C GLU A 493 -29.45 27.54 -13.78
N ILE A 494 -28.79 27.17 -12.69
CA ILE A 494 -28.09 28.05 -11.78
C ILE A 494 -26.64 28.12 -12.28
N SER A 495 -26.14 29.32 -12.57
CA SER A 495 -24.76 29.47 -13.04
C SER A 495 -23.75 29.12 -11.94
N ASN A 496 -22.70 28.39 -12.28
CA ASN A 496 -21.58 28.11 -11.36
C ASN A 496 -20.97 29.39 -10.74
N ASN A 497 -21.06 30.53 -11.47
CA ASN A 497 -20.63 31.83 -10.96
C ASN A 497 -21.45 32.37 -9.77
N ASN A 498 -22.67 31.86 -9.54
CA ASN A 498 -23.55 32.29 -8.45
C ASN A 498 -23.45 31.42 -7.19
N LEU A 499 -22.71 30.31 -7.26
CA LEU A 499 -22.56 29.36 -6.14
C LEU A 499 -21.58 29.91 -5.08
N THR A 500 -21.54 29.26 -3.93
CA THR A 500 -20.62 29.47 -2.80
C THR A 500 -19.51 28.43 -2.86
N LEU A 501 -19.88 27.16 -3.08
CA LEU A 501 -18.99 26.04 -3.30
C LEU A 501 -18.59 25.99 -4.78
N LYS A 502 -17.38 26.48 -5.08
CA LYS A 502 -16.80 26.49 -6.44
C LYS A 502 -15.48 25.77 -6.49
N ASN A 503 -15.21 25.13 -7.64
CA ASN A 503 -13.87 24.70 -7.98
C ASN A 503 -13.02 25.92 -8.34
N ILE A 504 -11.98 26.19 -7.56
CA ILE A 504 -10.98 27.24 -7.86
C ILE A 504 -9.73 26.69 -8.54
N PHE A 505 -9.56 25.36 -8.55
CA PHE A 505 -8.36 24.67 -9.02
C PHE A 505 -8.42 24.41 -10.53
N LEU A 506 -9.37 23.60 -11.01
CA LEU A 506 -9.47 23.24 -12.44
C LEU A 506 -9.59 24.46 -13.37
N PRO A 507 -10.35 25.53 -13.05
CA PRO A 507 -10.41 26.72 -13.92
C PRO A 507 -9.07 27.44 -14.13
N SER A 508 -8.08 27.28 -13.24
CA SER A 508 -6.74 27.85 -13.42
C SER A 508 -5.91 27.09 -14.46
N TYR A 509 -6.12 25.78 -14.58
CA TYR A 509 -5.43 24.92 -15.56
C TYR A 509 -6.21 24.74 -16.87
N ASN A 510 -7.55 24.79 -16.84
CA ASN A 510 -8.39 24.64 -18.04
C ASN A 510 -8.13 25.74 -19.10
N GLN A 511 -7.75 26.95 -18.67
CA GLN A 511 -7.41 28.07 -19.58
C GLN A 511 -6.26 27.75 -20.54
N ASN A 512 -5.28 26.95 -20.10
CA ASN A 512 -4.07 26.61 -20.87
C ASN A 512 -4.03 25.13 -21.30
N PHE A 513 -5.15 24.40 -21.20
CA PHE A 513 -5.19 22.96 -21.46
C PHE A 513 -4.93 22.62 -22.93
N SER A 514 -5.46 23.43 -23.86
CA SER A 514 -5.17 23.31 -25.30
C SER A 514 -3.69 23.47 -25.66
N GLY A 515 -2.85 24.00 -24.76
CA GLY A 515 -1.41 24.07 -24.93
C GLY A 515 -0.67 22.72 -24.87
N ILE A 516 -1.32 21.65 -24.39
CA ILE A 516 -0.74 20.29 -24.35
C ILE A 516 -1.41 19.28 -25.30
N PHE A 517 -2.47 19.68 -26.02
CA PHE A 517 -3.16 18.86 -27.03
C PHE A 517 -2.21 18.18 -28.05
N PRO A 518 -1.12 18.81 -28.54
CA PRO A 518 -0.17 18.14 -29.44
C PRO A 518 0.56 16.91 -28.88
N ILE A 519 0.44 16.63 -27.57
CA ILE A 519 1.00 15.44 -26.90
C ILE A 519 -0.04 14.75 -25.99
N PHE A 520 -1.32 15.13 -26.07
CA PHE A 520 -2.39 14.64 -25.20
C PHE A 520 -3.47 13.97 -26.04
N THR A 521 -4.05 12.88 -25.53
CA THR A 521 -5.29 12.29 -26.07
C THR A 521 -6.17 11.82 -24.90
N ALA A 522 -7.48 12.04 -24.98
CA ALA A 522 -8.42 11.47 -24.01
C ALA A 522 -9.07 10.18 -24.55
N ILE A 523 -9.16 9.14 -23.71
CA ILE A 523 -10.03 7.98 -23.94
C ILE A 523 -11.22 8.12 -22.99
N TYR A 524 -12.45 7.89 -23.44
CA TYR A 524 -13.64 8.04 -22.57
C TYR A 524 -14.77 7.04 -22.87
N GLY A 525 -15.61 6.80 -21.86
CA GLY A 525 -16.76 5.92 -21.93
C GLY A 525 -18.09 6.64 -22.20
N GLU A 526 -18.93 6.04 -23.04
CA GLU A 526 -20.37 6.34 -23.18
C GLU A 526 -21.19 5.05 -23.11
N LYS A 527 -21.48 4.57 -21.90
CA LYS A 527 -22.30 3.36 -21.70
C LYS A 527 -23.79 3.65 -21.82
N ASN A 528 -24.24 4.78 -21.28
CA ASN A 528 -25.64 5.21 -21.27
C ASN A 528 -25.76 6.70 -20.88
N ASN A 529 -27.01 7.18 -20.73
CA ASN A 529 -27.37 8.55 -20.38
C ASN A 529 -27.82 8.75 -18.92
N ASN A 530 -27.46 7.84 -18.01
CA ASN A 530 -27.79 7.90 -16.58
C ASN A 530 -26.65 8.47 -15.72
N THR A 531 -25.51 8.83 -16.32
CA THR A 531 -24.35 9.33 -15.58
C THR A 531 -24.70 10.67 -14.94
N LEU A 532 -24.44 10.83 -13.63
CA LEU A 532 -24.95 11.93 -12.84
C LEU A 532 -24.51 13.30 -13.39
N ALA A 533 -25.46 14.06 -13.90
CA ALA A 533 -25.23 15.31 -14.62
C ALA A 533 -25.62 16.58 -13.84
N GLY A 534 -26.35 16.41 -12.74
CA GLY A 534 -26.74 17.50 -11.87
C GLY A 534 -27.91 17.18 -10.95
N TYR A 535 -28.35 18.20 -10.24
CA TYR A 535 -29.49 18.17 -9.33
C TYR A 535 -30.47 19.30 -9.61
N ILE A 536 -31.76 19.01 -9.45
CA ILE A 536 -32.80 20.03 -9.22
C ILE A 536 -32.80 20.32 -7.72
N VAL A 537 -32.65 21.60 -7.35
CA VAL A 537 -32.47 22.03 -5.96
C VAL A 537 -33.62 22.87 -5.42
N GLU A 538 -33.90 22.71 -4.13
CA GLU A 538 -34.83 23.53 -3.35
C GLU A 538 -34.10 24.38 -2.28
N PRO A 539 -34.72 25.46 -1.77
CA PRO A 539 -34.12 26.26 -0.70
C PRO A 539 -33.95 25.47 0.60
N GLN A 540 -32.82 25.66 1.29
CA GLN A 540 -32.52 25.09 2.60
C GLN A 540 -33.70 25.12 3.58
N ASN A 541 -33.97 24.00 4.26
CA ASN A 541 -34.91 23.97 5.37
C ASN A 541 -34.30 24.61 6.66
N ILE A 542 -35.05 24.63 7.77
CA ILE A 542 -34.61 25.29 9.01
C ILE A 542 -33.39 24.58 9.64
N LEU A 543 -33.31 23.25 9.55
CA LEU A 543 -32.18 22.48 10.05
C LEU A 543 -30.95 22.66 9.15
N ASP A 544 -31.13 22.63 7.83
CA ASP A 544 -30.06 22.90 6.86
C ASP A 544 -29.43 24.28 7.13
N LYS A 545 -30.25 25.32 7.33
CA LYS A 545 -29.80 26.69 7.71
C LYS A 545 -29.08 26.74 9.06
N LEU A 546 -29.51 25.95 10.04
CA LEU A 546 -28.90 25.89 11.37
C LEU A 546 -27.52 25.22 11.36
N LEU A 547 -27.35 24.19 10.51
CA LEU A 547 -26.08 23.48 10.31
C LEU A 547 -25.19 24.15 9.24
N GLY A 548 -25.75 25.09 8.49
CA GLY A 548 -25.13 25.76 7.34
C GLY A 548 -24.94 24.84 6.13
N ASN A 549 -25.72 23.76 6.01
CA ASN A 549 -25.66 22.77 4.94
C ASN A 549 -26.47 23.24 3.71
N TYR A 550 -26.10 22.80 2.50
CA TYR A 550 -26.81 23.10 1.25
C TYR A 550 -27.01 24.60 0.98
N VAL A 551 -25.98 25.41 1.20
CA VAL A 551 -25.99 26.87 0.99
C VAL A 551 -26.43 27.21 -0.44
N ASP A 552 -25.94 26.43 -1.40
CA ASP A 552 -26.21 26.60 -2.84
C ASP A 552 -27.47 25.89 -3.35
N GLY A 553 -28.22 25.24 -2.44
CA GLY A 553 -29.48 24.56 -2.70
C GLY A 553 -29.44 23.07 -2.38
N LYS A 554 -30.52 22.58 -1.77
CA LYS A 554 -30.67 21.17 -1.36
C LYS A 554 -31.15 20.32 -2.54
N PRO A 555 -30.45 19.25 -2.94
CA PRO A 555 -30.93 18.33 -3.96
C PRO A 555 -32.28 17.71 -3.59
N LYS A 556 -33.24 17.88 -4.49
CA LYS A 556 -34.57 17.27 -4.43
C LYS A 556 -34.67 16.08 -5.39
N GLU A 557 -34.16 16.26 -6.61
CA GLU A 557 -34.13 15.26 -7.68
C GLU A 557 -32.76 15.32 -8.38
N SER A 558 -32.25 14.19 -8.86
CA SER A 558 -31.06 14.11 -9.71
C SER A 558 -31.44 13.94 -11.18
N TYR A 559 -30.55 14.29 -12.10
CA TYR A 559 -30.70 14.00 -13.52
C TYR A 559 -29.41 13.46 -14.15
N GLY A 560 -29.57 12.57 -15.13
CA GLY A 560 -28.48 11.96 -15.90
C GLY A 560 -28.19 12.66 -17.24
N ASP A 561 -27.04 12.36 -17.81
CA ASP A 561 -26.58 12.73 -19.16
C ASP A 561 -25.57 11.66 -19.62
N LEU A 562 -25.02 11.78 -20.84
CA LEU A 562 -24.09 10.81 -21.42
C LEU A 562 -22.78 10.70 -20.63
N GLY A 563 -22.34 9.47 -20.34
CA GLY A 563 -21.05 9.17 -19.70
C GLY A 563 -20.83 7.68 -19.42
N ASP A 564 -19.90 7.40 -18.50
CA ASP A 564 -19.38 6.05 -18.20
C ASP A 564 -19.92 5.44 -16.88
N ASP A 565 -21.11 5.86 -16.44
CA ASP A 565 -21.72 5.62 -15.11
C ASP A 565 -21.07 6.38 -13.93
N LEU A 566 -19.91 7.03 -14.10
CA LEU A 566 -19.34 7.93 -13.07
C LEU A 566 -19.03 9.34 -13.59
N ILE A 567 -18.41 9.45 -14.77
CA ILE A 567 -17.89 10.68 -15.36
C ILE A 567 -18.63 11.01 -16.65
N LEU A 568 -19.11 12.25 -16.75
CA LEU A 568 -19.81 12.74 -17.93
C LEU A 568 -18.87 12.84 -19.13
N SER A 569 -19.39 12.55 -20.32
CA SER A 569 -18.65 12.66 -21.59
C SER A 569 -18.07 14.07 -21.76
N LYS A 570 -18.86 15.12 -21.44
CA LYS A 570 -18.42 16.54 -21.47
C LYS A 570 -17.41 16.92 -20.38
N SER A 571 -17.07 16.01 -19.46
CA SER A 571 -15.98 16.15 -18.50
C SER A 571 -14.73 15.37 -18.93
N SER A 572 -14.88 14.21 -19.60
CA SER A 572 -13.75 13.40 -20.08
C SER A 572 -13.25 13.76 -21.49
N ASN A 573 -14.15 13.95 -22.45
CA ASN A 573 -13.82 14.36 -23.82
C ASN A 573 -13.54 15.87 -23.85
N GLN A 574 -12.28 16.25 -24.08
CA GLN A 574 -11.82 17.64 -24.11
C GLN A 574 -10.91 17.96 -25.31
N ASP A 575 -10.35 16.96 -25.98
CA ASP A 575 -9.56 17.15 -27.20
C ASP A 575 -10.36 16.70 -28.44
N SER A 576 -10.05 17.33 -29.56
CA SER A 576 -10.51 17.02 -30.91
C SER A 576 -10.20 15.59 -31.38
N ASP A 577 -9.21 14.91 -30.80
CA ASP A 577 -8.80 13.54 -31.13
C ASP A 577 -9.35 12.47 -30.16
N SER A 578 -10.21 12.86 -29.20
CA SER A 578 -10.63 12.00 -28.08
C SER A 578 -11.30 10.70 -28.55
N GLN A 579 -10.74 9.56 -28.14
CA GLN A 579 -11.22 8.22 -28.49
C GLN A 579 -12.37 7.77 -27.57
N LYS A 580 -13.42 7.17 -28.16
CA LYS A 580 -14.65 6.80 -27.44
C LYS A 580 -14.93 5.30 -27.48
N PHE A 581 -15.30 4.75 -26.33
CA PHE A 581 -15.80 3.38 -26.19
C PHE A 581 -17.17 3.34 -25.49
N ASN A 582 -17.99 2.34 -25.80
CA ASN A 582 -19.32 2.17 -25.20
C ASN A 582 -19.24 1.33 -23.91
N TYR A 583 -18.52 1.84 -22.90
CA TYR A 583 -18.08 1.11 -21.70
C TYR A 583 -18.25 1.94 -20.42
N ASP A 584 -18.31 1.27 -19.26
CA ASP A 584 -18.30 1.94 -17.94
C ASP A 584 -16.89 2.36 -17.51
N HIS A 585 -16.85 3.17 -16.46
CA HIS A 585 -15.64 3.76 -15.89
C HIS A 585 -14.54 2.75 -15.55
N GLY A 586 -14.88 1.50 -15.20
CA GLY A 586 -13.89 0.43 -15.03
C GLY A 586 -13.54 -0.22 -16.37
N GLU A 587 -14.56 -0.55 -17.16
CA GLU A 587 -14.38 -1.22 -18.46
C GLU A 587 -13.43 -0.46 -19.41
N VAL A 588 -13.45 0.87 -19.43
CA VAL A 588 -12.57 1.69 -20.29
C VAL A 588 -11.06 1.56 -19.97
N ILE A 589 -10.67 1.07 -18.79
CA ILE A 589 -9.25 0.84 -18.45
C ILE A 589 -8.84 -0.63 -18.51
N TYR A 590 -9.77 -1.58 -18.31
CA TYR A 590 -9.44 -3.02 -18.29
C TYR A 590 -9.85 -3.82 -19.54
N LYS A 591 -10.73 -3.30 -20.41
CA LYS A 591 -11.18 -4.04 -21.62
C LYS A 591 -10.12 -4.12 -22.71
N LYS A 592 -10.17 -5.19 -23.51
CA LYS A 592 -9.16 -5.45 -24.56
C LYS A 592 -8.97 -4.30 -25.56
N GLU A 593 -10.07 -3.74 -26.09
CA GLU A 593 -9.98 -2.74 -27.16
C GLU A 593 -9.48 -1.35 -26.69
N PRO A 594 -9.89 -0.81 -25.52
CA PRO A 594 -9.23 0.36 -24.93
C PRO A 594 -7.74 0.15 -24.64
N ILE A 595 -7.33 -1.05 -24.19
CA ILE A 595 -5.91 -1.37 -23.97
C ILE A 595 -5.14 -1.35 -25.29
N LYS A 596 -5.68 -1.91 -26.38
CA LYS A 596 -5.10 -1.76 -27.74
C LYS A 596 -4.96 -0.30 -28.15
N GLU A 597 -5.97 0.52 -27.88
CA GLU A 597 -5.93 1.94 -28.26
C GLU A 597 -4.92 2.73 -27.44
N ILE A 598 -4.69 2.39 -26.16
CA ILE A 598 -3.56 2.92 -25.40
C ILE A 598 -2.23 2.58 -26.09
N LEU A 599 -2.04 1.35 -26.59
CA LEU A 599 -0.82 0.98 -27.32
C LEU A 599 -0.69 1.70 -28.67
N ASN A 600 -1.78 1.80 -29.44
CA ASN A 600 -1.84 2.56 -30.70
C ASN A 600 -1.41 4.01 -30.48
N LEU A 601 -2.03 4.68 -29.50
CA LEU A 601 -1.74 6.07 -29.15
C LEU A 601 -0.33 6.26 -28.58
N LEU A 602 0.30 5.24 -28.00
CA LEU A 602 1.72 5.27 -27.60
C LEU A 602 2.69 4.90 -28.73
N ASN A 603 2.21 4.56 -29.93
CA ASN A 603 2.97 4.05 -31.07
C ASN A 603 3.70 2.71 -30.77
N ILE A 604 3.12 1.84 -29.94
CA ILE A 604 3.71 0.55 -29.57
C ILE A 604 3.20 -0.54 -30.52
N ASN A 605 4.11 -1.32 -31.10
CA ASN A 605 3.76 -2.48 -31.91
C ASN A 605 3.33 -3.65 -31.02
N PHE A 606 2.21 -4.31 -31.35
CA PHE A 606 1.69 -5.47 -30.61
C PHE A 606 1.02 -6.48 -31.55
N ASN A 607 0.89 -7.72 -31.08
CA ASN A 607 0.04 -8.76 -31.64
C ASN A 607 -1.19 -8.98 -30.73
N ASP A 608 -2.30 -9.46 -31.30
CA ASP A 608 -3.59 -9.54 -30.59
C ASP A 608 -3.62 -10.59 -29.45
N ASP A 609 -2.64 -11.49 -29.39
CA ASP A 609 -2.41 -12.49 -28.33
C ASP A 609 -1.63 -11.93 -27.12
N GLN A 610 -0.85 -10.85 -27.30
CA GLN A 610 -0.14 -10.18 -26.22
C GLN A 610 -1.08 -9.36 -25.31
N ILE A 611 -2.29 -9.05 -25.76
CA ILE A 611 -3.24 -8.17 -25.07
C ILE A 611 -4.10 -8.96 -24.06
N ILE A 612 -3.93 -8.64 -22.78
CA ILE A 612 -4.64 -9.25 -21.65
C ILE A 612 -5.80 -8.34 -21.21
N GLU A 613 -7.03 -8.84 -21.29
CA GLU A 613 -8.18 -8.19 -20.67
C GLU A 613 -8.14 -8.35 -19.13
N GLY A 614 -8.23 -7.23 -18.42
CA GLY A 614 -8.32 -7.18 -16.95
C GLY A 614 -9.74 -7.44 -16.45
N LYS A 615 -10.00 -7.15 -15.16
CA LYS A 615 -11.28 -7.50 -14.50
C LYS A 615 -11.75 -6.39 -13.57
N LYS A 616 -13.06 -6.37 -13.29
CA LYS A 616 -13.71 -5.48 -12.33
C LYS A 616 -13.58 -6.01 -10.91
N THR A 617 -13.26 -5.14 -9.96
CA THR A 617 -13.37 -5.41 -8.52
C THR A 617 -14.82 -5.26 -8.07
N VAL A 618 -15.35 -6.27 -7.38
CA VAL A 618 -16.75 -6.31 -6.92
C VAL A 618 -16.87 -5.63 -5.55
N ILE A 619 -17.34 -4.38 -5.55
CA ILE A 619 -17.56 -3.56 -4.35
C ILE A 619 -18.88 -3.94 -3.62
N SER A 620 -19.87 -4.46 -4.34
CA SER A 620 -21.14 -4.94 -3.79
C SER A 620 -21.63 -6.17 -4.59
N PRO A 621 -22.00 -7.29 -3.94
CA PRO A 621 -21.92 -7.53 -2.50
C PRO A 621 -20.47 -7.71 -2.00
N SER A 622 -20.14 -7.21 -0.81
CA SER A 622 -18.82 -7.38 -0.17
C SER A 622 -18.89 -7.24 1.37
N ILE A 623 -17.84 -7.69 2.06
CA ILE A 623 -17.60 -7.37 3.47
C ILE A 623 -16.16 -6.90 3.67
N ILE A 624 -16.00 -5.86 4.49
CA ILE A 624 -14.74 -5.13 4.71
C ILE A 624 -14.46 -5.06 6.21
N PHE A 625 -13.21 -5.22 6.60
CA PHE A 625 -12.72 -5.06 7.96
C PHE A 625 -11.54 -4.09 7.95
N LEU A 626 -11.52 -3.12 8.87
CA LEU A 626 -10.44 -2.12 9.01
C LEU A 626 -9.99 -2.05 10.48
N ILE A 627 -8.71 -2.26 10.76
CA ILE A 627 -8.21 -2.41 12.14
C ILE A 627 -7.33 -1.24 12.61
N LYS A 628 -7.82 -0.44 13.58
CA LYS A 628 -7.07 0.58 14.32
C LYS A 628 -6.55 -0.07 15.60
N SER A 629 -5.28 -0.54 15.64
CA SER A 629 -4.88 -1.45 16.73
C SER A 629 -3.38 -1.65 16.97
N PRO A 630 -2.97 -2.05 18.19
CA PRO A 630 -1.81 -2.90 18.49
C PRO A 630 -2.14 -4.41 18.35
N ALA A 631 -2.77 -4.81 17.24
CA ALA A 631 -3.19 -6.19 16.95
C ALA A 631 -3.36 -6.38 15.44
N THR A 632 -3.36 -7.64 15.01
CA THR A 632 -3.71 -8.07 13.65
C THR A 632 -5.04 -8.81 13.63
N MET A 633 -5.58 -9.12 12.45
CA MET A 633 -6.83 -9.85 12.31
C MET A 633 -6.81 -10.90 11.19
N THR A 634 -7.74 -11.85 11.25
CA THR A 634 -7.96 -12.87 10.21
C THR A 634 -9.43 -13.26 10.24
N VAL A 635 -10.04 -13.43 9.07
CA VAL A 635 -11.46 -13.79 8.93
C VAL A 635 -11.60 -15.16 8.27
N LYS A 636 -12.45 -16.03 8.82
CA LYS A 636 -12.77 -17.35 8.25
C LYS A 636 -14.24 -17.49 7.87
N SER A 637 -14.50 -17.98 6.66
CA SER A 637 -15.85 -18.27 6.16
C SER A 637 -15.83 -19.58 5.38
N GLY A 638 -16.54 -20.59 5.87
CA GLY A 638 -16.41 -21.95 5.35
C GLY A 638 -14.98 -22.48 5.52
N GLU A 639 -14.36 -22.89 4.42
CA GLU A 639 -12.95 -23.32 4.39
C GLU A 639 -11.98 -22.16 4.10
N ASP A 640 -12.47 -21.02 3.62
CA ASP A 640 -11.64 -19.87 3.26
C ASP A 640 -11.05 -19.16 4.49
N ASN A 641 -9.83 -18.65 4.35
CA ASN A 641 -9.12 -17.88 5.36
C ASN A 641 -8.54 -16.60 4.75
N TYR A 642 -9.04 -15.45 5.19
CA TYR A 642 -8.67 -14.13 4.71
C TYR A 642 -7.78 -13.42 5.76
N PRO A 643 -6.45 -13.31 5.57
CA PRO A 643 -5.55 -12.60 6.47
C PRO A 643 -5.64 -11.08 6.29
N GLU A 644 -5.26 -10.31 7.32
CA GLU A 644 -5.07 -8.86 7.21
C GLU A 644 -3.84 -8.50 6.36
N GLU A 645 -4.04 -7.60 5.40
CA GLU A 645 -2.95 -6.93 4.67
C GLU A 645 -3.09 -5.41 4.84
N GLU A 646 -2.03 -4.70 5.23
CA GLU A 646 -2.05 -3.24 5.40
C GLU A 646 -3.27 -2.67 6.18
N GLY A 647 -3.73 -3.40 7.21
CA GLY A 647 -4.82 -2.99 8.10
C GLY A 647 -6.23 -3.24 7.56
N ILE A 648 -6.36 -3.87 6.40
CA ILE A 648 -7.64 -4.16 5.75
C ILE A 648 -7.80 -5.66 5.46
N ILE A 649 -9.03 -6.14 5.56
CA ILE A 649 -9.50 -7.35 4.86
C ILE A 649 -10.67 -6.91 3.99
N PHE A 650 -10.62 -7.21 2.70
CA PHE A 650 -11.68 -6.90 1.74
C PHE A 650 -12.09 -8.18 1.01
N ILE A 651 -13.34 -8.60 1.18
CA ILE A 651 -13.89 -9.84 0.63
C ILE A 651 -14.89 -9.47 -0.47
N PRO A 652 -14.48 -9.42 -1.75
CA PRO A 652 -15.36 -9.14 -2.88
C PRO A 652 -16.33 -10.30 -3.13
N ASN A 653 -17.50 -10.01 -3.70
CA ASN A 653 -18.54 -11.00 -4.00
C ASN A 653 -18.90 -11.86 -2.77
N ALA A 654 -18.97 -11.23 -1.59
CA ALA A 654 -19.21 -11.90 -0.32
C ALA A 654 -20.56 -12.64 -0.34
N GLN A 655 -20.57 -13.88 0.14
CA GLN A 655 -21.75 -14.75 0.14
C GLN A 655 -22.49 -14.65 1.48
N SER A 656 -23.80 -14.85 1.48
CA SER A 656 -24.60 -14.89 2.71
C SER A 656 -24.12 -16.03 3.62
N GLY A 657 -23.72 -15.73 4.85
CA GLY A 657 -23.05 -16.69 5.74
C GLY A 657 -22.50 -16.08 7.02
N ASN A 658 -21.74 -16.89 7.78
CA ASN A 658 -21.07 -16.47 9.01
C ASN A 658 -19.58 -16.24 8.78
N TYR A 659 -19.12 -15.02 9.02
CA TYR A 659 -17.72 -14.61 8.95
C TYR A 659 -17.14 -14.57 10.37
N ASN A 660 -16.21 -15.47 10.66
CA ASN A 660 -15.57 -15.61 11.97
C ASN A 660 -14.30 -14.75 11.98
N LEU A 661 -14.39 -13.56 12.58
CA LEU A 661 -13.29 -12.63 12.77
C LEU A 661 -12.50 -13.04 14.02
N LYS A 662 -11.19 -13.22 13.86
CA LYS A 662 -10.21 -13.31 14.95
C LYS A 662 -9.40 -12.03 15.00
N VAL A 663 -9.20 -11.48 16.20
CA VAL A 663 -8.26 -10.39 16.47
C VAL A 663 -7.18 -10.92 17.41
N GLN A 664 -5.91 -10.85 17.01
CA GLN A 664 -4.77 -11.37 17.77
C GLN A 664 -3.82 -10.23 18.13
N GLY A 665 -3.55 -10.06 19.43
CA GLY A 665 -2.72 -8.97 19.94
C GLY A 665 -1.29 -8.99 19.40
N THR A 666 -0.73 -7.83 19.10
CA THR A 666 0.70 -7.65 18.79
C THR A 666 1.43 -6.81 19.84
N ASP A 667 0.72 -5.93 20.54
CA ASP A 667 1.15 -5.27 21.78
C ASP A 667 -0.07 -5.06 22.71
N GLN A 668 0.12 -4.63 23.96
CA GLN A 668 -0.97 -4.31 24.87
C GLN A 668 -1.67 -3.00 24.49
N GLY A 669 -3.00 -2.96 24.60
CA GLY A 669 -3.79 -1.74 24.38
C GLY A 669 -5.12 -1.96 23.67
N LYS A 670 -5.84 -0.86 23.46
CA LYS A 670 -7.19 -0.86 22.87
C LYS A 670 -7.16 -0.98 21.35
N TYR A 671 -8.18 -1.64 20.82
CA TYR A 671 -8.37 -1.78 19.38
C TYR A 671 -9.81 -1.51 18.96
N GLU A 672 -9.95 -1.08 17.70
CA GLU A 672 -11.21 -0.93 16.98
C GLU A 672 -11.10 -1.68 15.66
N VAL A 673 -12.03 -2.60 15.41
CA VAL A 673 -12.25 -3.18 14.07
C VAL A 673 -13.56 -2.61 13.52
N VAL A 674 -13.44 -1.76 12.51
CA VAL A 674 -14.59 -1.25 11.75
C VAL A 674 -14.99 -2.34 10.74
N VAL A 675 -16.24 -2.78 10.80
CA VAL A 675 -16.82 -3.78 9.89
C VAL A 675 -17.79 -3.06 8.95
N GLY A 676 -17.47 -3.04 7.66
CA GLY A 676 -18.31 -2.55 6.58
C GLY A 676 -18.99 -3.71 5.85
N GLN A 677 -20.27 -3.92 6.10
CA GLN A 677 -21.11 -4.88 5.36
C GLN A 677 -21.78 -4.16 4.19
N ILE A 678 -21.45 -4.53 2.95
CA ILE A 678 -21.99 -3.90 1.74
C ILE A 678 -22.83 -4.92 0.98
N ALA A 679 -24.09 -5.05 1.37
CA ALA A 679 -25.06 -5.88 0.67
C ALA A 679 -25.60 -5.19 -0.59
N GLU A 680 -26.44 -5.86 -1.37
CA GLU A 680 -27.04 -5.32 -2.60
C GLU A 680 -28.03 -4.16 -2.34
N ASN A 681 -28.87 -4.28 -1.31
CA ASN A 681 -29.91 -3.28 -1.00
C ASN A 681 -29.45 -2.14 -0.08
N ASN A 682 -28.48 -2.39 0.81
CA ASN A 682 -28.00 -1.43 1.81
C ASN A 682 -26.53 -1.67 2.18
N ASP A 683 -25.95 -0.74 2.94
CA ASP A 683 -24.67 -0.92 3.62
C ASP A 683 -24.75 -0.54 5.10
N ILE A 684 -23.99 -1.24 5.94
CA ILE A 684 -23.90 -1.01 7.40
C ILE A 684 -22.42 -0.96 7.78
N TRP A 685 -22.04 0.03 8.60
CA TRP A 685 -20.68 0.23 9.09
C TRP A 685 -20.71 0.39 10.60
N GLU A 686 -20.10 -0.56 11.32
CA GLU A 686 -20.16 -0.65 12.78
C GLU A 686 -18.79 -1.07 13.36
N SER A 687 -18.47 -0.60 14.57
CA SER A 687 -17.15 -0.80 15.18
C SER A 687 -17.18 -1.80 16.34
N ILE A 688 -16.49 -2.92 16.17
CA ILE A 688 -16.13 -3.84 17.26
C ILE A 688 -14.97 -3.21 18.04
N ASN A 689 -15.11 -3.12 19.36
CA ASN A 689 -14.11 -2.51 20.25
C ASN A 689 -13.63 -3.54 21.27
N GLY A 690 -12.31 -3.62 21.49
CA GLY A 690 -11.69 -4.54 22.44
C GLY A 690 -10.37 -4.02 23.03
N GLU A 691 -9.73 -4.81 23.88
CA GLU A 691 -8.50 -4.42 24.57
C GLU A 691 -7.60 -5.63 24.83
N ILE A 692 -6.39 -5.58 24.28
CA ILE A 692 -5.32 -6.56 24.54
C ILE A 692 -4.73 -6.26 25.91
N THR A 693 -5.05 -7.11 26.88
CA THR A 693 -4.66 -6.95 28.29
C THR A 693 -3.61 -7.96 28.74
N ASN A 694 -3.48 -9.08 28.03
CA ASN A 694 -2.48 -10.11 28.33
C ASN A 694 -1.05 -9.57 28.11
N SER A 695 -0.14 -9.81 29.06
CA SER A 695 1.27 -9.39 28.96
C SER A 695 2.06 -10.16 27.89
N SER A 696 1.55 -11.31 27.46
CA SER A 696 1.93 -11.95 26.20
C SER A 696 0.84 -11.67 25.17
N ALA A 697 0.91 -10.49 24.53
CA ALA A 697 -0.13 -9.96 23.64
C ALA A 697 -0.59 -10.97 22.57
N SER A 698 0.36 -11.65 21.93
CA SER A 698 0.12 -12.66 20.89
C SER A 698 -0.57 -13.94 21.35
N SER A 699 -0.72 -14.14 22.67
CA SER A 699 -1.52 -15.22 23.25
C SER A 699 -2.96 -14.82 23.62
N GLN A 700 -3.33 -13.55 23.46
CA GLN A 700 -4.75 -13.13 23.44
C GLN A 700 -5.27 -13.16 22.00
N ILE A 701 -6.32 -13.95 21.79
CA ILE A 701 -7.12 -13.98 20.57
C ILE A 701 -8.57 -13.74 20.98
N ASP A 702 -9.17 -12.68 20.46
CA ASP A 702 -10.57 -12.36 20.65
C ASP A 702 -11.36 -12.81 19.40
N ASP A 703 -12.45 -13.55 19.61
CA ASP A 703 -13.24 -14.20 18.57
C ASP A 703 -14.63 -13.56 18.41
N TYR A 704 -15.01 -13.23 17.17
CA TYR A 704 -16.27 -12.58 16.82
C TYR A 704 -16.96 -13.29 15.65
N SER A 705 -18.28 -13.48 15.74
CA SER A 705 -19.10 -14.15 14.72
C SER A 705 -20.01 -13.12 14.05
N ILE A 706 -19.83 -12.89 12.76
CA ILE A 706 -20.55 -11.86 11.99
C ILE A 706 -21.42 -12.53 10.93
N MET A 707 -22.73 -12.51 11.15
CA MET A 707 -23.73 -12.96 10.17
C MET A 707 -23.90 -11.89 9.09
N TYR A 708 -23.39 -12.16 7.90
CA TYR A 708 -23.56 -11.31 6.72
C TYR A 708 -24.63 -11.89 5.80
N ASN A 709 -25.38 -11.00 5.14
CA ASN A 709 -26.37 -11.34 4.14
C ASN A 709 -26.14 -10.44 2.91
N SER A 710 -25.90 -11.07 1.76
CA SER A 710 -25.54 -10.40 0.51
C SER A 710 -26.66 -9.57 -0.11
N GLN A 711 -27.92 -9.85 0.25
CA GLN A 711 -29.07 -9.06 -0.18
C GLN A 711 -29.29 -7.84 0.73
N THR A 712 -29.32 -8.03 2.05
CA THR A 712 -29.56 -6.95 3.01
C THR A 712 -28.72 -7.14 4.28
N ALA A 713 -27.75 -6.26 4.49
CA ALA A 713 -26.88 -6.24 5.66
C ALA A 713 -27.68 -5.94 6.95
N THR A 714 -27.31 -6.58 8.05
CA THR A 714 -27.92 -6.45 9.38
C THR A 714 -26.89 -6.05 10.43
N SER A 715 -27.31 -5.29 11.45
CA SER A 715 -26.42 -4.84 12.53
C SER A 715 -25.74 -6.02 13.24
N ILE A 716 -24.44 -5.88 13.52
CA ILE A 716 -23.66 -6.81 14.34
C ILE A 716 -23.89 -6.58 15.85
N ILE A 717 -24.56 -5.47 16.20
CA ILE A 717 -24.82 -5.06 17.58
C ILE A 717 -26.25 -5.45 17.94
N THR A 718 -26.41 -6.54 18.70
CA THR A 718 -27.71 -6.95 19.24
C THR A 718 -28.34 -5.78 20.01
N PRO A 719 -29.55 -5.32 19.65
CA PRO A 719 -30.17 -4.17 20.30
C PRO A 719 -30.42 -4.48 21.78
N THR A 720 -29.81 -3.68 22.65
CA THR A 720 -30.09 -3.77 24.09
C THR A 720 -31.54 -3.35 24.32
N VAL A 721 -32.41 -4.33 24.58
CA VAL A 721 -33.81 -4.09 24.95
C VAL A 721 -33.84 -3.23 26.21
N THR A 722 -34.12 -1.95 26.01
CA THR A 722 -34.43 -1.04 27.11
C THR A 722 -35.70 -1.57 27.77
N PRO A 723 -35.71 -1.85 29.09
CA PRO A 723 -36.86 -2.44 29.74
C PRO A 723 -38.04 -1.47 29.67
N THR A 724 -39.09 -1.83 28.92
CA THR A 724 -40.34 -1.09 28.88
C THR A 724 -40.90 -0.99 30.29
N ILE A 725 -40.91 0.23 30.85
CA ILE A 725 -41.53 0.49 32.15
C ILE A 725 -43.05 0.48 31.93
N THR A 726 -43.64 -0.71 32.02
CA THR A 726 -45.10 -0.88 32.07
C THR A 726 -45.62 -0.24 33.35
N LEU A 727 -46.13 1.00 33.23
CA LEU A 727 -46.69 1.75 34.35
C LEU A 727 -47.96 1.06 34.86
N VAL A 728 -47.86 0.38 36.00
CA VAL A 728 -49.02 -0.13 36.73
C VAL A 728 -49.77 1.06 37.34
N PRO A 729 -51.09 1.21 37.11
CA PRO A 729 -51.85 2.34 37.64
C PRO A 729 -52.03 2.20 39.16
N THR A 730 -51.44 3.13 39.91
CA THR A 730 -51.59 3.21 41.38
C THR A 730 -52.58 4.33 41.73
N SER A 731 -53.41 4.12 42.77
CA SER A 731 -54.64 4.89 43.04
C SER A 731 -54.43 6.36 43.43
N THR A 732 -55.27 7.23 42.87
CA THR A 732 -55.40 8.65 43.22
C THR A 732 -55.84 8.86 44.67
N PRO A 733 -55.18 9.73 45.47
CA PRO A 733 -55.68 10.18 46.76
C PRO A 733 -56.69 11.35 46.60
N THR A 734 -57.83 11.25 47.28
CA THR A 734 -58.87 12.30 47.29
C THR A 734 -58.52 13.43 48.26
N MET A 735 -58.84 14.69 47.90
CA MET A 735 -58.87 15.82 48.84
C MET A 735 -60.23 16.54 48.82
N THR A 736 -60.71 16.91 50.01
CA THR A 736 -61.97 17.62 50.27
C THR A 736 -61.66 19.06 50.77
N PRO A 737 -62.56 20.04 50.64
CA PRO A 737 -62.17 21.47 50.60
C PRO A 737 -62.28 22.22 51.94
N THR A 738 -61.61 23.37 52.01
CA THR A 738 -61.71 24.40 53.07
C THR A 738 -61.90 25.79 52.44
N ALA A 739 -62.51 26.74 53.16
CA ALA A 739 -63.20 27.91 52.60
C ALA A 739 -62.46 29.27 52.67
N ILE A 740 -63.12 30.29 52.11
CA ILE A 740 -62.68 31.67 51.82
C ILE A 740 -62.85 32.62 53.04
N PRO A 741 -62.02 33.68 53.15
CA PRO A 741 -62.47 35.01 53.57
C PRO A 741 -62.17 36.12 52.54
N THR A 742 -62.90 37.23 52.58
CA THR A 742 -62.96 38.28 51.53
C THR A 742 -62.44 39.66 52.02
N ALA A 743 -62.07 40.52 51.07
CA ALA A 743 -61.28 41.76 51.19
C ALA A 743 -61.95 43.00 51.84
N THR A 744 -61.11 44.02 52.11
CA THR A 744 -61.48 45.45 52.30
C THR A 744 -60.43 46.36 51.58
N LEU A 745 -60.63 47.69 51.50
CA LEU A 745 -60.16 48.55 50.38
C LEU A 745 -59.61 49.95 50.75
N VAL A 746 -58.80 50.54 49.81
CA VAL A 746 -58.68 52.01 49.49
C VAL A 746 -57.96 52.92 50.53
N PRO A 747 -57.41 54.13 50.21
CA PRO A 747 -57.22 54.88 48.92
C PRO A 747 -55.75 54.97 48.44
N THR A 748 -55.30 55.46 47.26
CA THR A 748 -55.79 56.35 46.16
C THR A 748 -55.27 57.81 46.20
N SER A 749 -54.39 58.20 45.26
CA SER A 749 -54.24 59.56 44.66
C SER A 749 -53.25 59.54 43.47
N THR A 750 -53.16 60.63 42.67
CA THR A 750 -52.49 60.66 41.34
C THR A 750 -51.85 62.07 41.06
N PRO A 751 -51.39 62.45 39.85
CA PRO A 751 -49.98 62.66 39.46
C PRO A 751 -49.50 64.14 39.35
N GLN A 752 -48.28 64.36 38.82
CA GLN A 752 -47.95 65.32 37.71
C GLN A 752 -46.75 66.31 37.91
N GLN A 753 -45.81 66.34 36.93
CA GLN A 753 -44.84 67.42 36.55
C GLN A 753 -43.77 67.89 37.58
N ALA A 754 -42.68 68.63 37.24
CA ALA A 754 -41.78 68.71 36.06
C ALA A 754 -40.59 69.69 36.36
N THR A 755 -39.61 69.83 35.42
CA THR A 755 -38.51 70.86 35.39
C THR A 755 -37.47 70.80 36.55
N THR A 756 -36.25 71.37 36.56
CA THR A 756 -35.38 72.26 35.70
C THR A 756 -33.92 72.15 36.26
N VAL A 757 -32.77 72.50 35.64
CA VAL A 757 -32.30 72.74 34.23
C VAL A 757 -30.76 72.98 34.23
N SER A 758 -30.06 72.80 33.09
CA SER A 758 -28.66 73.26 32.79
C SER A 758 -27.48 72.51 33.50
N ASN A 759 -26.18 72.66 33.17
CA ASN A 759 -25.50 73.70 32.36
C ASN A 759 -24.10 73.28 31.79
N SER A 760 -23.66 73.88 30.66
CA SER A 760 -22.26 74.10 30.17
C SER A 760 -21.28 72.89 29.99
N THR A 761 -20.23 72.88 29.14
CA THR A 761 -19.44 73.95 28.46
C THR A 761 -18.85 73.46 27.10
N SER A 762 -18.08 74.28 26.36
CA SER A 762 -17.76 74.08 24.92
C SER A 762 -16.31 74.39 24.46
N SER A 763 -15.78 73.65 23.48
CA SER A 763 -14.80 74.06 22.42
C SER A 763 -14.64 72.90 21.40
N LYS A 764 -14.47 73.02 20.07
CA LYS A 764 -13.71 73.91 19.14
C LYS A 764 -12.18 73.63 19.14
N ILE A 765 -11.45 73.52 18.02
CA ILE A 765 -11.77 73.59 16.56
C ILE A 765 -10.75 72.73 15.75
N ALA A 766 -10.89 72.62 14.41
CA ALA A 766 -10.17 71.68 13.53
C ALA A 766 -9.00 72.28 12.69
N SER A 767 -8.46 71.45 11.76
CA SER A 767 -7.53 71.75 10.63
C SER A 767 -6.00 71.72 10.92
N SER A 768 -5.08 71.52 9.95
CA SER A 768 -5.04 70.63 8.75
C SER A 768 -3.69 70.76 8.01
N SER A 769 -3.03 69.67 7.61
CA SER A 769 -2.00 69.64 6.54
C SER A 769 -1.61 68.21 6.14
N ASN A 770 -1.15 68.04 4.90
CA ASN A 770 -0.70 66.74 4.35
C ASN A 770 0.80 66.51 4.59
N GLU A 771 1.23 65.25 4.71
CA GLU A 771 2.37 64.71 3.94
C GLU A 771 2.34 63.17 3.94
N ILE A 772 3.06 62.52 3.01
CA ILE A 772 3.07 61.06 2.78
C ILE A 772 4.52 60.60 2.61
N PRO A 773 4.97 59.58 3.38
CA PRO A 773 5.51 58.39 2.71
C PRO A 773 5.19 57.04 3.40
N MET A 774 4.80 56.07 2.55
CA MET A 774 4.96 54.61 2.66
C MET A 774 5.29 53.93 4.02
N SER A 775 4.38 53.08 4.49
CA SER A 775 4.72 51.78 5.11
C SER A 775 3.57 50.77 4.94
N LYS A 776 3.83 49.48 5.22
CA LYS A 776 2.86 48.37 5.07
C LYS A 776 2.15 48.08 6.41
N GLU A 777 0.82 48.04 6.39
CA GLU A 777 -0.04 47.44 7.43
C GLU A 777 -1.40 47.05 6.80
N SER A 778 -2.23 46.18 7.38
CA SER A 778 -1.99 44.99 8.24
C SER A 778 -3.28 44.15 8.26
N LEU A 779 -3.19 42.84 8.54
CA LEU A 779 -4.36 41.98 8.76
C LEU A 779 -4.70 41.95 10.26
N PRO A 780 -6.00 41.95 10.66
CA PRO A 780 -6.38 41.87 12.06
C PRO A 780 -5.89 40.60 12.75
N ALA A 781 -5.47 40.74 14.01
CA ALA A 781 -4.77 39.68 14.74
C ALA A 781 -5.67 38.50 15.16
N VAL A 782 -5.10 37.29 15.08
CA VAL A 782 -5.53 36.12 15.85
C VAL A 782 -4.43 35.77 16.84
N LEU A 783 -4.81 35.42 18.07
CA LEU A 783 -3.87 35.14 19.17
C LEU A 783 -3.05 33.88 18.88
N GLY A 784 -1.72 34.02 18.89
CA GLY A 784 -0.79 32.90 18.70
C GLY A 784 -0.01 32.55 19.98
N ILE A 785 0.41 31.28 20.06
CA ILE A 785 1.54 30.84 20.88
C ILE A 785 2.41 29.95 19.97
N SER A 786 3.72 30.17 19.96
CA SER A 786 4.67 29.50 19.05
C SER A 786 5.37 28.29 19.68
N SER A 787 5.89 27.43 18.80
CA SER A 787 6.75 26.28 19.13
C SER A 787 8.02 26.63 19.93
N ILE A 788 8.39 25.78 20.88
CA ILE A 788 9.77 25.58 21.38
C ILE A 788 10.06 24.06 21.42
N LYS A 789 11.35 23.70 21.45
CA LYS A 789 11.94 22.38 21.20
C LYS A 789 11.79 21.36 22.35
N GLU A 790 12.23 20.14 22.04
CA GLU A 790 12.45 18.99 22.92
C GLU A 790 13.37 19.29 24.12
N GLU A 791 13.18 18.55 25.21
CA GLU A 791 14.27 18.08 26.07
C GLU A 791 13.92 16.70 26.66
N ILE A 792 14.93 15.83 26.87
CA ILE A 792 14.74 14.40 27.17
C ILE A 792 14.86 14.16 28.68
N ILE A 793 13.84 13.59 29.32
CA ILE A 793 13.90 13.15 30.72
C ILE A 793 13.33 11.73 30.88
N THR A 794 14.22 10.77 31.17
CA THR A 794 13.88 9.37 31.47
C THR A 794 13.69 9.17 32.98
N PRO A 795 12.55 8.64 33.46
CA PRO A 795 12.40 8.23 34.86
C PRO A 795 13.02 6.84 35.12
N THR A 796 13.94 6.74 36.07
CA THR A 796 14.62 5.50 36.45
C THR A 796 13.67 4.50 37.12
N ILE A 797 13.76 3.22 36.74
CA ILE A 797 13.05 2.11 37.41
C ILE A 797 13.62 1.89 38.82
N LEU A 798 12.75 1.91 39.84
CA LEU A 798 13.07 1.46 41.19
C LEU A 798 12.14 0.30 41.58
N SER A 799 12.70 -0.89 41.69
CA SER A 799 11.98 -2.12 42.01
C SER A 799 11.96 -2.39 43.51
N THR A 800 10.77 -2.53 44.09
CA THR A 800 10.58 -3.06 45.44
C THR A 800 9.52 -4.17 45.44
N LYS A 801 9.96 -5.42 45.61
CA LYS A 801 9.06 -6.55 45.86
C LYS A 801 8.29 -6.34 47.17
N GLN A 802 6.99 -6.63 47.18
CA GLN A 802 6.29 -7.08 48.39
C GLN A 802 5.32 -8.22 48.07
N SER A 803 4.95 -8.97 49.11
CA SER A 803 4.23 -10.25 48.99
C SER A 803 2.73 -10.06 48.72
N GLY A 804 2.12 -11.04 48.05
CA GLY A 804 0.72 -10.97 47.61
C GLY A 804 -0.31 -11.25 48.70
N ILE A 805 -1.53 -10.75 48.47
CA ILE A 805 -2.75 -11.07 49.23
C ILE A 805 -3.87 -11.34 48.21
N LYS A 806 -4.61 -12.45 48.37
CA LYS A 806 -5.84 -12.68 47.60
C LYS A 806 -6.91 -11.64 47.98
N LYS A 807 -7.51 -10.99 46.99
CA LYS A 807 -8.81 -10.31 47.14
C LYS A 807 -9.70 -10.61 45.94
N GLU A 808 -10.93 -11.01 46.21
CA GLU A 808 -12.02 -10.95 45.25
C GLU A 808 -12.37 -9.48 44.99
N ILE A 809 -12.77 -9.14 43.76
CA ILE A 809 -13.26 -7.80 43.41
C ILE A 809 -14.64 -7.94 42.76
N ILE A 810 -15.62 -7.31 43.40
CA ILE A 810 -17.02 -7.27 42.97
C ILE A 810 -17.16 -6.27 41.81
N LYS A 811 -17.89 -6.63 40.75
CA LYS A 811 -18.26 -5.68 39.69
C LYS A 811 -19.14 -4.56 40.27
N SER A 812 -18.73 -3.30 40.13
CA SER A 812 -19.60 -2.13 40.28
C SER A 812 -19.57 -1.27 39.01
N SER A 813 -20.62 -1.38 38.21
CA SER A 813 -20.88 -0.48 37.08
C SER A 813 -21.64 0.74 37.59
N ASN A 814 -20.93 1.83 37.88
CA ASN A 814 -21.52 3.02 38.51
C ASN A 814 -22.30 3.86 37.48
N THR A 815 -23.61 3.63 37.36
CA THR A 815 -24.48 4.28 36.36
C THR A 815 -24.63 5.80 36.53
N ARG A 816 -24.14 6.38 37.63
CA ARG A 816 -24.18 7.83 37.89
C ARG A 816 -23.34 8.65 36.91
N ASP A 817 -22.21 8.13 36.45
CA ASP A 817 -21.22 8.94 35.75
C ASP A 817 -21.68 9.30 34.32
N TYR A 818 -22.41 8.37 33.66
CA TYR A 818 -23.10 8.62 32.39
C TYR A 818 -24.25 9.64 32.52
N VAL A 819 -25.01 9.58 33.62
CA VAL A 819 -26.12 10.51 33.87
C VAL A 819 -25.60 11.94 34.10
N TRP A 820 -24.49 12.09 34.83
CA TRP A 820 -23.86 13.41 35.02
C TRP A 820 -23.31 14.01 33.72
N ALA A 821 -22.74 13.20 32.82
CA ALA A 821 -22.27 13.69 31.52
C ALA A 821 -23.42 14.28 30.67
N LEU A 822 -24.55 13.56 30.59
CA LEU A 822 -25.75 14.02 29.87
C LEU A 822 -26.36 15.29 30.47
N ILE A 823 -26.49 15.35 31.80
CA ILE A 823 -27.01 16.55 32.50
C ILE A 823 -26.07 17.74 32.30
N SER A 824 -24.75 17.54 32.36
CA SER A 824 -23.76 18.60 32.15
C SER A 824 -23.83 19.16 30.73
N SER A 825 -23.94 18.30 29.71
CA SER A 825 -24.13 18.71 28.31
C SER A 825 -25.38 19.57 28.12
N LEU A 826 -26.52 19.14 28.69
CA LEU A 826 -27.78 19.87 28.61
C LEU A 826 -27.70 21.25 29.29
N ILE A 827 -27.05 21.33 30.46
CA ILE A 827 -26.84 22.59 31.18
C ILE A 827 -25.94 23.56 30.39
N ILE A 828 -24.84 23.06 29.79
CA ILE A 828 -23.94 23.88 28.96
C ILE A 828 -24.67 24.40 27.71
N GLY A 829 -25.49 23.57 27.06
CA GLY A 829 -26.33 23.98 25.93
C GLY A 829 -27.33 25.09 26.28
N VAL A 830 -28.02 24.96 27.42
CA VAL A 830 -28.97 25.97 27.92
C VAL A 830 -28.24 27.27 28.30
N ILE A 831 -27.07 27.21 28.94
CA ILE A 831 -26.26 28.38 29.27
C ILE A 831 -25.78 29.10 27.99
N GLY A 832 -25.32 28.35 26.98
CA GLY A 832 -24.92 28.91 25.68
C GLY A 832 -26.07 29.60 24.93
N TYR A 833 -27.26 29.01 24.95
CA TYR A 833 -28.48 29.63 24.40
C TYR A 833 -28.85 30.92 25.13
N LEU A 834 -28.82 30.92 26.47
CA LEU A 834 -29.09 32.12 27.27
C LEU A 834 -28.04 33.23 27.08
N PHE A 835 -26.77 32.87 26.91
CA PHE A 835 -25.71 33.84 26.57
C PHE A 835 -25.92 34.48 25.19
N ARG A 836 -26.18 33.68 24.14
CA ARG A 836 -26.48 34.24 22.81
C ARG A 836 -27.72 35.16 22.83
N LYS A 837 -28.79 34.74 23.52
CA LYS A 837 -30.02 35.55 23.65
C LYS A 837 -29.84 36.85 24.46
N LYS A 838 -28.73 37.01 25.19
CA LYS A 838 -28.40 38.23 25.95
C LYS A 838 -27.33 39.12 25.29
N ILE A 839 -26.83 38.72 24.12
CA ILE A 839 -25.83 39.47 23.32
C ILE A 839 -26.45 40.01 22.01
N PHE A 840 -27.52 39.38 21.51
CA PHE A 840 -28.19 39.74 20.24
C PHE A 840 -29.63 40.24 20.44
N ASN A 841 -29.87 41.00 21.52
CA ASN A 841 -31.20 41.47 21.91
C ASN A 841 -31.11 42.80 22.67
#